data_AF-H3GDD3-F1
#
_entry.id   AF-H3GDD3-F1
#
_cell.length_a   1.000
_cell.length_b   1.000
_cell.length_c   1.000
_cell.angle_alpha   90.00
_cell.angle_beta   90.00
_cell.angle_gamma   90.00
#
_symmetry.space_group_name_H-M   'P 1'
#
loop_
_entity.id
_entity.type
_entity.pdbx_description
1 polymer ?
#
loop_
_entity_poly.entity_id
_entity_poly.type
_entity_poly.pdbx_seq_one_letter_code
_entity_poly.pdbx_strand_id
1 'polypeptide(L)'
;MTQFNEQPNPTPDRSTATWSARYFEQQQELRGKQKLANKMRPAAIGAALAVFGRIVVMPVMLLTVFGVTGYLSTGTFLIEYKNSYLAYSQMDLVMSGGCTPCHTLCKRVMHQFYTFKHEALMSKPTFEDLYTVTSWDYSVLTDDELALAERLEASGAICSGGVDEWGSPLSIITGTAAEVVEIIGMMNLSVTPLELAEAKKGIETKDECVTRWAVEAHLRLFMFQAVKNSIDYSSIPAADFNVYPEYADCRPAVASQGLISEKQALSTAGEDLVAVVPDILKLFPYSFSSSLPVVSRTLATTSPTIYNVKAVNQSLFRGYYGGCRVTTVNTTGVFIEDTCPVVKHWANYGLMLQAPDDIPVCTTGSDSICIHNYYNSLWEWVTGTDSTPGRALMKISVFRNRYADTVALSVLPGMVVLQMLLMGIISLYQIMSHKQSVLLTQIWAYRCQNGRMQVVYLAQITYHLIYNSDLYYVGLVTGTLTVESVANLTFSFFVFSYSFINLAKARSGEQQLDRYFRLTWETMQIIITTSVAAVLYSVRSKSLSWIVDYNGQLLRKTTTLGKKYCGLHDSCFLMNINLAVVVAVISTVLGLVALSASFFVQKRYGKKLGDKQAKTASNSSTKVAIQAKGANRYIVHNSKSASLTKLFDKKNETKELTGEDKTTPSPLTTFEEHCLGSPFTRLFKDCDDFACVQYMGKTCTSVEALLLTGYLFYGQHVYQAGSVVLLLLARLIPRKLLRTFNC
;
A
#
# COMPACT_ATOMS: atom_id res chain seq x y z
N MET A 1 -87.47 -22.69 50.14
CA MET A 1 -86.45 -22.31 51.15
C MET A 1 -85.29 -23.27 50.96
N THR A 2 -84.06 -22.90 50.60
CA THR A 2 -83.39 -21.60 50.52
C THR A 2 -82.14 -21.79 49.63
N GLN A 3 -81.68 -20.71 49.02
CA GLN A 3 -80.63 -20.59 48.00
C GLN A 3 -79.27 -21.22 48.36
N PHE A 4 -78.62 -21.82 47.36
CA PHE A 4 -77.16 -22.03 47.33
C PHE A 4 -76.49 -20.73 46.82
N ASN A 5 -75.65 -20.14 47.66
CA ASN A 5 -74.84 -18.96 47.34
C ASN A 5 -73.71 -19.30 46.36
N GLU A 6 -73.63 -18.56 45.26
CA GLU A 6 -72.45 -18.44 44.41
C GLU A 6 -71.35 -17.67 45.15
N GLN A 7 -70.14 -18.22 45.21
CA GLN A 7 -68.93 -17.47 45.58
C GLN A 7 -68.30 -16.86 44.32
N PRO A 8 -67.90 -15.57 44.35
CA PRO A 8 -67.29 -14.89 43.22
C PRO A 8 -65.82 -15.31 43.01
N ASN A 9 -65.43 -15.37 41.73
CA ASN A 9 -64.05 -15.57 41.26
C ASN A 9 -63.05 -14.63 41.96
N PRO A 10 -61.85 -15.11 42.32
CA PRO A 10 -60.86 -14.27 43.00
C PRO A 10 -60.33 -13.17 42.08
N THR A 11 -60.49 -11.93 42.52
CA THR A 11 -59.78 -10.75 42.00
C THR A 11 -58.27 -10.94 42.13
N PRO A 12 -57.45 -10.61 41.11
CA PRO A 12 -56.02 -10.79 41.18
C PRO A 12 -55.38 -9.82 42.18
N ASP A 13 -54.79 -10.38 43.21
CA ASP A 13 -54.07 -9.67 44.27
C ASP A 13 -52.83 -8.95 43.70
N ARG A 14 -52.71 -7.67 44.04
CA ARG A 14 -51.79 -6.70 43.42
C ARG A 14 -50.59 -6.48 44.33
N SER A 15 -49.90 -7.55 44.73
CA SER A 15 -48.69 -7.45 45.54
C SER A 15 -47.43 -7.32 44.65
N THR A 16 -46.65 -6.28 44.92
CA THR A 16 -45.42 -5.87 44.19
C THR A 16 -44.24 -6.86 44.33
N ALA A 17 -44.42 -8.03 44.94
CA ALA A 17 -43.37 -9.03 45.16
C ALA A 17 -43.44 -10.25 44.22
N THR A 18 -44.55 -10.50 43.52
CA THR A 18 -44.76 -11.71 42.69
C THR A 18 -44.65 -11.47 41.18
N TRP A 19 -44.51 -10.22 40.75
CA TRP A 19 -44.50 -9.85 39.32
C TRP A 19 -43.23 -10.30 38.59
N SER A 20 -42.06 -10.22 39.23
CA SER A 20 -40.78 -10.56 38.62
C SER A 20 -40.66 -12.06 38.36
N ALA A 21 -41.11 -12.88 39.31
CA ALA A 21 -41.11 -14.34 39.20
C ALA A 21 -41.98 -14.82 38.02
N ARG A 22 -43.21 -14.32 37.89
CA ARG A 22 -44.11 -14.66 36.77
C ARG A 22 -43.58 -14.18 35.42
N TYR A 23 -42.95 -13.01 35.37
CA TYR A 23 -42.30 -12.53 34.15
C TYR A 23 -41.15 -13.45 33.72
N PHE A 24 -40.30 -13.90 34.66
CA PHE A 24 -39.19 -14.81 34.35
C PHE A 24 -39.67 -16.19 33.89
N GLU A 25 -40.72 -16.75 34.50
CA GLU A 25 -41.33 -18.02 34.06
C GLU A 25 -41.91 -17.93 32.64
N GLN A 26 -42.64 -16.85 32.34
CA GLN A 26 -43.23 -16.64 31.02
C GLN A 26 -42.14 -16.41 29.94
N GLN A 27 -41.03 -15.74 30.29
CA GLN A 27 -39.86 -15.61 29.41
C GLN A 27 -39.15 -16.95 29.16
N GLN A 28 -39.13 -17.83 30.15
CA GLN A 28 -38.49 -19.15 30.07
C GLN A 28 -39.29 -20.08 29.14
N GLU A 29 -40.62 -20.03 29.19
CA GLU A 29 -41.50 -20.72 28.23
C GLU A 29 -41.36 -20.22 26.79
N LEU A 30 -41.29 -18.89 26.59
CA LEU A 30 -41.12 -18.29 25.26
C LEU A 30 -39.76 -18.60 24.65
N ARG A 31 -38.69 -18.63 25.47
CA ARG A 31 -37.34 -19.07 25.06
C ARG A 31 -37.31 -20.56 24.68
N GLY A 32 -38.14 -21.39 25.31
CA GLY A 32 -38.29 -22.80 24.99
C GLY A 32 -38.86 -23.06 23.59
N LYS A 33 -39.78 -22.19 23.11
CA LYS A 33 -40.46 -22.33 21.81
C LYS A 33 -39.70 -21.70 20.63
N GLN A 34 -38.66 -20.90 20.87
CA GLN A 34 -37.91 -20.14 19.85
C GLN A 34 -36.67 -20.85 19.27
N LYS A 35 -36.66 -22.20 19.16
CA LYS A 35 -35.47 -22.93 18.72
C LYS A 35 -35.39 -23.14 17.20
N LEU A 36 -34.15 -22.97 16.71
CA LEU A 36 -33.60 -23.19 15.37
C LEU A 36 -33.79 -22.10 14.30
N ALA A 37 -35.01 -21.66 13.97
CA ALA A 37 -35.22 -20.79 12.80
C ALA A 37 -34.64 -19.36 12.93
N ASN A 38 -34.47 -18.84 14.14
CA ASN A 38 -33.88 -17.51 14.38
C ASN A 38 -32.34 -17.52 14.53
N LYS A 39 -31.70 -18.68 14.74
CA LYS A 39 -30.23 -18.80 14.84
C LYS A 39 -29.52 -18.70 13.49
N MET A 40 -30.21 -19.00 12.38
CA MET A 40 -29.68 -18.89 11.02
C MET A 40 -30.15 -17.62 10.28
N ARG A 41 -30.43 -16.53 11.00
CA ARG A 41 -30.66 -15.23 10.36
C ARG A 41 -29.30 -14.69 9.88
N PRO A 42 -29.16 -14.23 8.63
CA PRO A 42 -27.89 -13.71 8.10
C PRO A 42 -27.33 -12.51 8.87
N ALA A 43 -28.20 -11.73 9.53
CA ALA A 43 -27.78 -10.71 10.49
C ALA A 43 -27.13 -11.28 11.77
N ALA A 44 -27.55 -12.47 12.23
CA ALA A 44 -26.91 -13.16 13.35
C ALA A 44 -25.56 -13.77 12.96
N ILE A 45 -25.44 -14.28 11.72
CA ILE A 45 -24.16 -14.76 11.17
C ILE A 45 -23.18 -13.60 11.00
N GLY A 46 -23.61 -12.48 10.41
CA GLY A 46 -22.78 -11.27 10.30
C GLY A 46 -22.38 -10.70 11.65
N ALA A 47 -23.28 -10.70 12.65
CA ALA A 47 -22.96 -10.28 14.01
C ALA A 47 -21.94 -11.21 14.68
N ALA A 48 -22.08 -12.52 14.52
CA ALA A 48 -21.11 -13.49 15.05
C ALA A 48 -19.73 -13.32 14.41
N LEU A 49 -19.67 -13.11 13.08
CA LEU A 49 -18.42 -12.86 12.35
C LEU A 49 -17.77 -11.53 12.77
N ALA A 50 -18.53 -10.45 12.90
CA ALA A 50 -18.02 -9.16 13.34
C ALA A 50 -17.48 -9.21 14.78
N VAL A 51 -18.16 -9.93 15.68
CA VAL A 51 -17.72 -10.13 17.07
C VAL A 51 -16.47 -11.01 17.13
N PHE A 52 -16.47 -12.15 16.44
CA PHE A 52 -15.31 -13.05 16.38
C PHE A 52 -14.08 -12.35 15.78
N GLY A 53 -14.27 -11.59 14.71
CA GLY A 53 -13.23 -10.77 14.10
C GLY A 53 -12.61 -9.77 15.08
N ARG A 54 -13.44 -9.07 15.86
CA ARG A 54 -12.98 -8.05 16.81
C ARG A 54 -12.35 -8.59 18.08
N ILE A 55 -12.87 -9.69 18.63
CA ILE A 55 -12.41 -10.23 19.91
C ILE A 55 -11.22 -11.17 19.72
N VAL A 56 -11.20 -11.94 18.63
CA VAL A 56 -10.22 -13.01 18.44
C VAL A 56 -9.25 -12.65 17.32
N VAL A 57 -9.74 -12.45 16.09
CA VAL A 57 -8.86 -12.33 14.91
C VAL A 57 -7.96 -11.09 15.00
N MET A 58 -8.55 -9.91 15.21
CA MET A 58 -7.79 -8.65 15.23
C MET A 58 -6.78 -8.56 16.39
N PRO A 59 -7.12 -8.93 17.65
CA PRO A 59 -6.14 -8.95 18.73
C PRO A 59 -5.02 -9.96 18.49
N VAL A 60 -5.32 -11.17 17.98
CA VAL A 60 -4.29 -12.16 17.66
C VAL A 60 -3.36 -11.65 16.56
N MET A 61 -3.90 -11.07 15.49
CA MET A 61 -3.07 -10.46 14.44
C MET A 61 -2.19 -9.34 14.98
N LEU A 62 -2.74 -8.44 15.80
CA LEU A 62 -1.98 -7.34 16.39
C LEU A 62 -0.87 -7.85 17.31
N LEU A 63 -1.16 -8.82 18.18
CA LEU A 63 -0.17 -9.45 19.04
C LEU A 63 0.91 -10.18 18.25
N THR A 64 0.55 -10.79 17.11
CA THR A 64 1.52 -11.44 16.21
C THR A 64 2.48 -10.41 15.63
N VAL A 65 1.96 -9.28 15.12
CA VAL A 65 2.83 -8.19 14.63
C VAL A 65 3.73 -7.68 15.76
N PHE A 66 3.18 -7.41 16.94
CA PHE A 66 3.95 -6.87 18.07
C PHE A 66 4.97 -7.83 18.66
N GLY A 67 4.69 -9.14 18.65
CA GLY A 67 5.54 -10.16 19.25
C GLY A 67 6.55 -10.79 18.29
N VAL A 68 6.24 -10.85 16.99
CA VAL A 68 7.09 -11.53 15.99
C VAL A 68 7.96 -10.56 15.20
N THR A 69 7.61 -9.28 15.16
CA THR A 69 8.37 -8.25 14.42
C THR A 69 9.03 -7.25 15.36
N GLY A 70 9.94 -6.42 14.84
CA GLY A 70 10.55 -5.33 15.60
C GLY A 70 9.62 -4.15 15.88
N TYR A 71 8.32 -4.23 15.53
CA TYR A 71 7.41 -3.08 15.48
C TYR A 71 7.41 -2.21 16.74
N LEU A 72 7.47 -2.78 17.94
CA LEU A 72 7.46 -2.04 19.22
C LEU A 72 8.85 -1.70 19.77
N SER A 73 9.93 -2.14 19.11
CA SER A 73 11.30 -2.04 19.62
C SER A 73 12.24 -1.44 18.56
N THR A 74 12.85 -2.28 17.72
CA THR A 74 13.91 -1.90 16.77
C THR A 74 13.39 -1.70 15.34
N GLY A 75 12.08 -1.60 15.15
CA GLY A 75 11.45 -1.45 13.85
C GLY A 75 11.83 -0.14 13.18
N THR A 76 12.28 -0.22 11.93
CA THR A 76 12.60 0.94 11.10
C THR A 76 11.55 1.13 10.02
N PHE A 77 11.46 2.34 9.48
CA PHE A 77 10.54 2.67 8.40
C PHE A 77 10.97 2.04 7.07
N LEU A 78 12.28 2.03 6.83
CA LEU A 78 12.91 1.61 5.57
C LEU A 78 14.00 0.56 5.82
N ILE A 79 14.32 -0.22 4.79
CA ILE A 79 15.37 -1.24 4.80
C ILE A 79 16.74 -0.61 5.03
N GLU A 80 17.43 -1.00 6.09
CA GLU A 80 18.77 -0.55 6.43
C GLU A 80 19.87 -1.32 5.67
N TYR A 81 21.11 -0.81 5.70
CA TYR A 81 22.29 -1.41 5.07
C TYR A 81 22.45 -2.92 5.32
N LYS A 82 22.28 -3.36 6.58
CA LYS A 82 22.40 -4.78 6.98
C LYS A 82 21.38 -5.71 6.33
N ASN A 83 20.27 -5.14 5.85
CA ASN A 83 19.16 -5.84 5.19
C ASN A 83 19.08 -5.49 3.70
N SER A 84 20.15 -4.89 3.16
CA SER A 84 20.24 -4.53 1.76
C SER A 84 20.10 -5.76 0.86
N TYR A 85 19.57 -5.57 -0.34
CA TYR A 85 19.29 -6.66 -1.26
C TYR A 85 19.58 -6.26 -2.70
N LEU A 86 20.10 -7.21 -3.46
CA LEU A 86 20.38 -7.06 -4.87
C LEU A 86 19.09 -7.28 -5.68
N ALA A 87 18.77 -6.34 -6.57
CA ALA A 87 17.57 -6.39 -7.39
C ALA A 87 17.85 -5.96 -8.83
N TYR A 88 17.06 -6.49 -9.76
CA TYR A 88 17.03 -6.11 -11.16
C TYR A 88 15.71 -5.40 -11.50
N SER A 89 15.77 -4.35 -12.31
CA SER A 89 14.60 -3.71 -12.91
C SER A 89 14.93 -3.28 -14.33
N GLN A 90 14.15 -3.76 -15.31
CA GLN A 90 14.34 -3.41 -16.71
C GLN A 90 13.76 -2.02 -16.98
N MET A 91 14.51 -1.18 -17.70
CA MET A 91 14.11 0.21 -18.04
C MET A 91 13.53 0.96 -16.84
N ASP A 92 14.28 1.02 -15.73
CA ASP A 92 13.76 1.61 -14.50
C ASP A 92 13.50 3.11 -14.71
N LEU A 93 12.28 3.54 -14.41
CA LEU A 93 11.85 4.93 -14.54
C LEU A 93 12.68 5.88 -13.66
N VAL A 94 13.21 5.41 -12.52
CA VAL A 94 14.09 6.22 -11.66
C VAL A 94 15.45 6.47 -12.32
N MET A 95 15.88 5.57 -13.22
CA MET A 95 17.11 5.67 -14.00
C MET A 95 16.82 5.84 -15.50
N SER A 96 15.71 6.50 -15.81
CA SER A 96 15.39 6.94 -17.16
C SER A 96 15.70 8.43 -17.31
N GLY A 97 16.30 8.79 -18.44
CA GLY A 97 16.72 10.14 -18.75
C GLY A 97 17.14 10.24 -20.20
N GLY A 98 18.13 11.08 -20.47
CA GLY A 98 18.71 11.18 -21.79
C GLY A 98 19.94 12.07 -21.80
N CYS A 99 20.26 12.55 -22.99
CA CYS A 99 21.43 13.37 -23.26
C CYS A 99 21.02 14.39 -24.35
N THR A 100 21.16 15.69 -24.06
CA THR A 100 20.75 16.78 -24.98
C THR A 100 21.78 17.92 -24.98
N PRO A 101 22.27 18.36 -26.15
CA PRO A 101 22.19 17.75 -27.48
C PRO A 101 23.26 16.66 -27.63
N CYS A 102 22.86 15.39 -27.77
CA CYS A 102 23.83 14.30 -27.87
C CYS A 102 23.62 13.40 -29.09
N HIS A 103 22.44 13.41 -29.70
CA HIS A 103 22.24 12.69 -30.95
C HIS A 103 23.11 13.32 -32.05
N THR A 104 23.98 12.52 -32.66
CA THR A 104 25.03 13.00 -33.58
C THR A 104 25.30 11.99 -34.69
N LEU A 105 26.11 12.40 -35.68
CA LEU A 105 26.61 11.55 -36.77
C LEU A 105 27.49 10.42 -36.24
N CYS A 106 27.40 9.24 -36.86
CA CYS A 106 28.15 8.05 -36.45
C CYS A 106 29.65 8.21 -36.63
N LYS A 107 30.09 8.92 -37.68
CA LYS A 107 31.51 9.24 -37.88
C LYS A 107 32.11 10.08 -36.76
N ARG A 108 31.30 10.88 -36.06
CA ARG A 108 31.75 11.63 -34.87
C ARG A 108 32.03 10.68 -33.71
N VAL A 109 31.13 9.73 -33.46
CA VAL A 109 31.30 8.76 -32.37
C VAL A 109 32.46 7.81 -32.67
N MET A 110 32.63 7.40 -33.93
CA MET A 110 33.82 6.65 -34.35
C MET A 110 35.10 7.47 -34.16
N HIS A 111 35.13 8.76 -34.50
CA HIS A 111 36.28 9.60 -34.15
C HIS A 111 36.55 9.62 -32.64
N GLN A 112 35.50 9.70 -31.80
CA GLN A 112 35.67 9.64 -30.34
C GLN A 112 36.27 8.29 -29.90
N PHE A 113 35.77 7.16 -30.42
CA PHE A 113 36.35 5.85 -30.13
C PHE A 113 37.81 5.71 -30.57
N TYR A 114 38.19 6.30 -31.71
CA TYR A 114 39.57 6.26 -32.22
C TYR A 114 40.56 6.91 -31.25
N THR A 115 40.12 7.91 -30.46
CA THR A 115 40.99 8.61 -29.50
C THR A 115 41.52 7.73 -28.37
N PHE A 116 40.91 6.55 -28.12
CA PHE A 116 41.45 5.54 -27.21
C PHE A 116 42.75 4.90 -27.71
N LYS A 117 43.07 5.00 -29.02
CA LYS A 117 44.30 4.45 -29.62
C LYS A 117 44.56 2.98 -29.25
N HIS A 118 43.49 2.18 -29.23
CA HIS A 118 43.50 0.76 -28.86
C HIS A 118 43.80 0.47 -27.37
N GLU A 119 43.94 1.49 -26.53
CA GLU A 119 44.07 1.32 -25.08
C GLU A 119 42.72 0.95 -24.44
N ALA A 120 42.77 0.21 -23.33
CA ALA A 120 41.56 -0.19 -22.60
C ALA A 120 40.98 0.94 -21.73
N LEU A 121 41.82 1.91 -21.34
CA LEU A 121 41.46 3.00 -20.45
C LEU A 121 41.84 4.34 -21.05
N MET A 122 40.98 5.33 -20.84
CA MET A 122 41.29 6.74 -21.06
C MET A 122 41.10 7.53 -19.78
N SER A 123 42.03 8.45 -19.48
CA SER A 123 41.91 9.31 -18.30
C SER A 123 40.73 10.28 -18.42
N LYS A 124 40.08 10.57 -17.29
CA LYS A 124 38.95 11.50 -17.22
C LYS A 124 39.17 12.82 -17.98
N PRO A 125 40.27 13.58 -17.77
CA PRO A 125 40.44 14.87 -18.45
C PRO A 125 40.47 14.73 -19.97
N THR A 126 41.21 13.73 -20.48
CA THR A 126 41.32 13.47 -21.92
C THR A 126 39.96 13.11 -22.51
N PHE A 127 39.16 12.33 -21.79
CA PHE A 127 37.84 11.93 -22.26
C PHE A 127 36.84 13.09 -22.21
N GLU A 128 36.83 13.88 -21.15
CA GLU A 128 35.98 15.09 -21.03
C GLU A 128 36.30 16.14 -22.11
N ASP A 129 37.58 16.32 -22.43
CA ASP A 129 38.03 17.28 -23.44
C ASP A 129 37.38 17.01 -24.81
N LEU A 130 37.10 15.75 -25.17
CA LEU A 130 36.43 15.36 -26.43
C LEU A 130 35.06 16.03 -26.62
N TYR A 131 34.39 16.39 -25.53
CA TYR A 131 33.04 16.98 -25.55
C TYR A 131 33.06 18.50 -25.44
N THR A 132 34.24 19.11 -25.37
CA THR A 132 34.43 20.56 -25.48
C THR A 132 34.79 21.02 -26.90
N VAL A 133 35.11 20.06 -27.78
CA VAL A 133 35.56 20.30 -29.15
C VAL A 133 34.44 20.81 -30.04
N THR A 134 34.70 21.87 -30.81
CA THR A 134 33.73 22.49 -31.74
C THR A 134 33.96 22.11 -33.21
N SER A 135 35.11 21.55 -33.57
CA SER A 135 35.45 21.09 -34.93
C SER A 135 36.10 19.71 -34.93
N TRP A 136 35.77 18.88 -35.92
CA TRP A 136 36.20 17.48 -35.99
C TRP A 136 37.02 17.24 -37.26
N ASP A 137 38.21 16.68 -37.10
CA ASP A 137 39.07 16.28 -38.21
C ASP A 137 38.91 14.79 -38.48
N TYR A 138 38.07 14.45 -39.45
CA TYR A 138 37.79 13.06 -39.80
C TYR A 138 38.90 12.39 -40.63
N SER A 139 39.99 13.09 -40.97
CA SER A 139 41.12 12.49 -41.70
C SER A 139 41.89 11.44 -40.89
N VAL A 140 41.65 11.40 -39.57
CA VAL A 140 42.18 10.35 -38.69
C VAL A 140 41.50 9.01 -38.87
N LEU A 141 40.32 8.98 -39.48
CA LEU A 141 39.60 7.77 -39.82
C LEU A 141 39.97 7.33 -41.25
N THR A 142 40.11 6.03 -41.45
CA THR A 142 40.33 5.41 -42.76
C THR A 142 39.08 5.48 -43.64
N ASP A 143 39.24 5.32 -44.95
CA ASP A 143 38.11 5.32 -45.89
C ASP A 143 37.10 4.19 -45.57
N ASP A 144 37.58 3.03 -45.10
CA ASP A 144 36.73 1.91 -44.69
C ASP A 144 35.92 2.23 -43.42
N GLU A 145 36.53 2.92 -42.45
CA GLU A 145 35.85 3.39 -41.23
C GLU A 145 34.81 4.48 -41.54
N LEU A 146 35.11 5.39 -42.47
CA LEU A 146 34.14 6.39 -42.95
C LEU A 146 32.98 5.72 -43.69
N ALA A 147 33.27 4.73 -44.54
CA ALA A 147 32.24 3.95 -45.22
C ALA A 147 31.39 3.14 -44.23
N LEU A 148 31.97 2.62 -43.15
CA LEU A 148 31.22 1.97 -42.07
C LEU A 148 30.29 2.97 -41.37
N ALA A 149 30.76 4.17 -41.06
CA ALA A 149 29.94 5.21 -40.45
C ALA A 149 28.70 5.56 -41.30
N GLU A 150 28.86 5.67 -42.62
CA GLU A 150 27.76 5.92 -43.55
C GLU A 150 26.77 4.74 -43.60
N ARG A 151 27.26 3.49 -43.57
CA ARG A 151 26.40 2.30 -43.49
C ARG A 151 25.60 2.26 -42.20
N LEU A 152 26.22 2.60 -41.06
CA LEU A 152 25.54 2.65 -39.77
C LEU A 152 24.41 3.67 -39.79
N GLU A 153 24.65 4.88 -40.32
CA GLU A 153 23.59 5.88 -40.47
C GLU A 153 22.45 5.39 -41.37
N ALA A 154 22.78 4.73 -42.49
CA ALA A 154 21.79 4.17 -43.42
C ALA A 154 20.98 3.00 -42.82
N SER A 155 21.58 2.23 -41.89
CA SER A 155 20.92 1.11 -41.19
C SER A 155 19.90 1.58 -40.13
N GLY A 156 19.95 2.86 -39.75
CA GLY A 156 19.18 3.40 -38.63
C GLY A 156 19.84 3.17 -37.26
N ALA A 157 21.16 2.99 -37.22
CA ALA A 157 21.94 3.00 -35.99
C ALA A 157 21.78 4.34 -35.26
N ILE A 158 21.68 4.31 -33.93
CA ILE A 158 21.62 5.54 -33.14
C ILE A 158 23.01 5.82 -32.58
N CYS A 159 23.57 6.94 -33.00
CA CYS A 159 24.88 7.42 -32.57
C CYS A 159 24.69 8.63 -31.64
N SER A 160 25.30 8.56 -30.46
CA SER A 160 25.22 9.61 -29.45
C SER A 160 26.59 9.92 -28.85
N GLY A 161 26.89 11.20 -28.69
CA GLY A 161 28.12 11.69 -28.08
C GLY A 161 27.86 13.00 -27.35
N GLY A 162 28.04 13.02 -26.04
CA GLY A 162 27.79 14.20 -25.22
C GLY A 162 27.83 13.90 -23.72
N VAL A 163 27.26 14.79 -22.91
CA VAL A 163 27.15 14.64 -21.45
C VAL A 163 25.71 14.30 -21.10
N ASP A 164 25.51 13.16 -20.43
CA ASP A 164 24.17 12.72 -20.03
C ASP A 164 23.57 13.58 -18.93
N GLU A 165 22.27 13.38 -18.66
CA GLU A 165 21.55 14.08 -17.59
C GLU A 165 22.04 13.72 -16.17
N TRP A 166 22.97 12.77 -16.02
CA TRP A 166 23.67 12.47 -14.76
C TRP A 166 25.04 13.17 -14.68
N GLY A 167 25.44 13.90 -15.72
CA GLY A 167 26.68 14.67 -15.76
C GLY A 167 27.89 13.85 -16.22
N SER A 168 27.69 12.65 -16.76
CA SER A 168 28.79 11.82 -17.27
C SER A 168 28.91 11.95 -18.79
N PRO A 169 30.12 12.21 -19.32
CA PRO A 169 30.37 12.12 -20.75
C PRO A 169 30.23 10.68 -21.25
N LEU A 170 29.70 10.53 -22.46
CA LEU A 170 29.55 9.23 -23.11
C LEU A 170 29.61 9.32 -24.63
N SER A 171 30.07 8.24 -25.22
CA SER A 171 30.06 7.96 -26.66
C SER A 171 29.44 6.60 -26.88
N ILE A 172 28.39 6.50 -27.69
CA ILE A 172 27.65 5.25 -27.89
C ILE A 172 27.18 5.12 -29.33
N ILE A 173 27.31 3.91 -29.87
CA ILE A 173 26.68 3.50 -31.12
C ILE A 173 25.80 2.29 -30.82
N THR A 174 24.52 2.37 -31.23
CA THR A 174 23.58 1.25 -31.14
C THR A 174 23.20 0.77 -32.53
N GLY A 175 23.20 -0.54 -32.73
CA GLY A 175 22.91 -1.18 -34.01
C GLY A 175 22.58 -2.66 -33.82
N THR A 176 22.76 -3.46 -34.86
CA THR A 176 22.70 -4.92 -34.77
C THR A 176 23.96 -5.48 -34.09
N ALA A 177 23.88 -6.73 -33.61
CA ALA A 177 25.06 -7.40 -33.04
C ALA A 177 26.23 -7.49 -34.04
N ALA A 178 25.93 -7.68 -35.33
CA ALA A 178 26.93 -7.78 -36.38
C ALA A 178 27.65 -6.46 -36.60
N GLU A 179 26.90 -5.34 -36.67
CA GLU A 179 27.47 -4.00 -36.79
C GLU A 179 28.35 -3.64 -35.59
N VAL A 180 27.93 -3.98 -34.37
CA VAL A 180 28.75 -3.73 -33.17
C VAL A 180 30.04 -4.54 -33.20
N VAL A 181 30.00 -5.82 -33.59
CA VAL A 181 31.21 -6.64 -33.74
C VAL A 181 32.12 -6.10 -34.86
N GLU A 182 31.55 -5.61 -35.96
CA GLU A 182 32.30 -4.97 -37.05
C GLU A 182 33.00 -3.69 -36.58
N ILE A 183 32.32 -2.82 -35.83
CA ILE A 183 32.92 -1.60 -35.23
C ILE A 183 34.12 -1.98 -34.35
N ILE A 184 33.94 -2.94 -33.43
CA ILE A 184 34.99 -3.36 -32.51
C ILE A 184 36.21 -3.87 -33.27
N GLY A 185 35.99 -4.69 -34.31
CA GLY A 185 37.07 -5.25 -35.14
C GLY A 185 37.78 -4.20 -36.00
N MET A 186 37.03 -3.36 -36.70
CA MET A 186 37.57 -2.37 -37.64
C MET A 186 38.37 -1.29 -36.91
N MET A 187 37.85 -0.83 -35.77
CA MET A 187 38.52 0.19 -34.96
C MET A 187 39.54 -0.37 -33.97
N ASN A 188 39.63 -1.70 -33.86
CA ASN A 188 40.46 -2.41 -32.89
C ASN A 188 40.22 -1.87 -31.46
N LEU A 189 38.95 -1.84 -31.05
CA LEU A 189 38.53 -1.37 -29.73
C LEU A 189 38.90 -2.40 -28.66
N SER A 190 39.46 -1.92 -27.55
CA SER A 190 39.73 -2.77 -26.41
C SER A 190 38.45 -2.95 -25.59
N VAL A 191 37.66 -3.95 -25.96
CA VAL A 191 36.48 -4.45 -25.22
C VAL A 191 36.80 -5.73 -24.46
N THR A 192 36.00 -6.08 -23.46
CA THR A 192 36.26 -7.34 -22.72
C THR A 192 36.05 -8.56 -23.63
N PRO A 193 36.85 -9.63 -23.50
CA PRO A 193 36.68 -10.85 -24.28
C PRO A 193 35.30 -11.49 -24.10
N LEU A 194 34.74 -11.40 -22.90
CA LEU A 194 33.42 -11.94 -22.57
C LEU A 194 32.31 -11.21 -23.32
N GLU A 195 32.30 -9.87 -23.29
CA GLU A 195 31.25 -9.10 -23.96
C GLU A 195 31.35 -9.22 -25.49
N LEU A 196 32.57 -9.32 -26.04
CA LEU A 196 32.75 -9.61 -27.45
C LEU A 196 32.21 -10.99 -27.83
N ALA A 197 32.45 -12.00 -26.99
CA ALA A 197 31.91 -13.34 -27.20
C ALA A 197 30.37 -13.35 -27.08
N GLU A 198 29.80 -12.56 -26.16
CA GLU A 198 28.36 -12.36 -26.04
C GLU A 198 27.76 -11.70 -27.27
N ALA A 199 28.39 -10.64 -27.81
CA ALA A 199 27.95 -9.98 -29.03
C ALA A 199 28.01 -10.93 -30.23
N LYS A 200 29.09 -11.71 -30.39
CA LYS A 200 29.19 -12.74 -31.43
C LYS A 200 28.10 -13.80 -31.31
N LYS A 201 27.81 -14.26 -30.09
CA LYS A 201 26.71 -15.20 -29.84
C LYS A 201 25.34 -14.56 -30.10
N GLY A 202 25.20 -13.25 -29.90
CA GLY A 202 24.03 -12.45 -30.27
C GLY A 202 23.75 -12.44 -31.78
N ILE A 203 24.78 -12.53 -32.63
CA ILE A 203 24.61 -12.67 -34.09
C ILE A 203 23.93 -13.99 -34.43
N GLU A 204 24.32 -15.07 -33.77
CA GLU A 204 23.77 -16.42 -33.97
C GLU A 204 22.32 -16.53 -33.48
N THR A 205 21.96 -15.79 -32.44
CA THR A 205 20.67 -15.89 -31.73
C THR A 205 19.70 -14.73 -32.03
N LYS A 206 20.00 -13.91 -33.06
CA LYS A 206 19.24 -12.71 -33.42
C LYS A 206 17.74 -12.94 -33.62
N ASP A 207 17.35 -14.14 -34.07
CA ASP A 207 15.96 -14.50 -34.36
C ASP A 207 15.22 -15.01 -33.11
N GLU A 208 15.96 -15.43 -32.07
CA GLU A 208 15.39 -15.88 -30.79
C GLU A 208 15.09 -14.72 -29.85
N CYS A 209 15.95 -13.69 -29.85
CA CYS A 209 15.79 -12.50 -29.02
C CYS A 209 16.16 -11.24 -29.79
N VAL A 210 15.12 -10.54 -30.28
CA VAL A 210 15.30 -9.34 -31.10
C VAL A 210 15.64 -8.15 -30.20
N THR A 211 16.89 -7.71 -30.29
CA THR A 211 17.40 -6.54 -29.56
C THR A 211 18.43 -5.83 -30.41
N ARG A 212 18.59 -4.52 -30.18
CA ARG A 212 19.81 -3.82 -30.58
C ARG A 212 20.93 -4.16 -29.61
N TRP A 213 22.15 -3.93 -30.08
CA TRP A 213 23.38 -4.01 -29.32
C TRP A 213 24.03 -2.64 -29.31
N ALA A 214 24.72 -2.35 -28.22
CA ALA A 214 25.45 -1.13 -27.99
C ALA A 214 26.93 -1.41 -27.82
N VAL A 215 27.76 -0.52 -28.36
CA VAL A 215 29.13 -0.29 -27.90
C VAL A 215 29.21 1.12 -27.34
N GLU A 216 29.69 1.23 -26.12
CA GLU A 216 29.68 2.45 -25.32
C GLU A 216 31.07 2.70 -24.76
N ALA A 217 31.56 3.94 -24.85
CA ALA A 217 32.63 4.44 -24.01
C ALA A 217 32.03 5.39 -22.96
N HIS A 218 32.30 5.13 -21.68
CA HIS A 218 31.73 5.91 -20.58
C HIS A 218 32.67 5.95 -19.40
N LEU A 219 32.56 7.01 -18.61
CA LEU A 219 33.42 7.28 -17.48
C LEU A 219 32.99 6.46 -16.25
N ARG A 220 33.90 5.64 -15.74
CA ARG A 220 33.67 4.80 -14.56
C ARG A 220 34.64 5.17 -13.43
N LEU A 221 34.23 4.93 -12.19
CA LEU A 221 35.09 5.09 -11.03
C LEU A 221 35.84 3.79 -10.72
N PHE A 222 37.15 3.88 -10.61
CA PHE A 222 38.01 2.78 -10.17
C PHE A 222 38.63 3.11 -8.83
N MET A 223 38.56 2.19 -7.89
CA MET A 223 39.17 2.30 -6.58
C MET A 223 40.48 1.51 -6.54
N PHE A 224 41.48 2.06 -5.85
CA PHE A 224 42.77 1.40 -5.67
C PHE A 224 43.28 1.63 -4.25
N GLN A 225 44.06 0.67 -3.76
CA GLN A 225 44.55 0.72 -2.39
C GLN A 225 45.61 1.82 -2.22
N ALA A 226 45.30 2.85 -1.43
CA ALA A 226 46.25 3.91 -1.11
C ALA A 226 47.15 3.54 0.08
N VAL A 227 46.58 2.80 1.05
CA VAL A 227 47.29 2.30 2.22
C VAL A 227 47.21 0.79 2.24
N LYS A 228 48.38 0.14 2.28
CA LYS A 228 48.53 -1.31 2.31
C LYS A 228 47.67 -1.93 3.41
N ASN A 229 46.92 -2.99 3.06
CA ASN A 229 46.02 -3.72 3.98
C ASN A 229 44.99 -2.85 4.72
N SER A 230 44.59 -1.70 4.14
CA SER A 230 43.50 -0.87 4.66
C SER A 230 42.28 -0.93 3.74
N ILE A 231 41.11 -0.65 4.32
CA ILE A 231 39.89 -0.30 3.58
C ILE A 231 39.91 1.13 3.05
N ASP A 232 40.94 1.92 3.38
CA ASP A 232 41.13 3.29 2.87
C ASP A 232 41.67 3.24 1.43
N TYR A 233 40.74 3.12 0.49
CA TYR A 233 41.02 3.17 -0.94
C TYR A 233 40.94 4.61 -1.44
N SER A 234 41.81 4.95 -2.37
CA SER A 234 41.63 6.14 -3.21
C SER A 234 40.87 5.75 -4.47
N SER A 235 40.47 6.74 -5.25
CA SER A 235 39.66 6.52 -6.45
C SER A 235 40.14 7.39 -7.61
N ILE A 236 40.10 6.83 -8.81
CA ILE A 236 40.38 7.52 -10.05
C ILE A 236 39.27 7.24 -11.07
N PRO A 237 38.71 8.28 -11.71
CA PRO A 237 37.82 8.09 -12.84
C PRO A 237 38.60 7.83 -14.13
N ALA A 238 38.16 6.83 -14.89
CA ALA A 238 38.69 6.52 -16.21
C ALA A 238 37.54 6.02 -17.12
N ALA A 239 37.61 6.34 -18.40
CA ALA A 239 36.67 5.83 -19.38
C ALA A 239 37.14 4.47 -19.91
N ASP A 240 36.20 3.55 -20.09
CA ASP A 240 36.42 2.25 -20.72
C ASP A 240 35.23 1.86 -21.61
N PHE A 241 35.37 0.76 -22.36
CA PHE A 241 34.35 0.32 -23.30
C PHE A 241 33.42 -0.75 -22.74
N ASN A 242 32.10 -0.57 -22.84
CA ASN A 242 31.09 -1.56 -22.50
C ASN A 242 30.34 -2.02 -23.75
N VAL A 243 30.01 -3.30 -23.83
CA VAL A 243 29.23 -3.88 -24.94
C VAL A 243 28.11 -4.75 -24.39
N TYR A 244 26.88 -4.48 -24.82
CA TYR A 244 25.69 -5.13 -24.27
C TYR A 244 24.51 -5.10 -25.25
N PRO A 245 23.56 -6.04 -25.09
CA PRO A 245 22.24 -5.90 -25.71
C PRO A 245 21.41 -4.87 -24.94
N GLU A 246 20.63 -4.04 -25.64
CA GLU A 246 19.72 -3.06 -25.01
C GLU A 246 18.69 -3.73 -24.06
N TYR A 247 18.27 -4.96 -24.39
CA TYR A 247 17.50 -5.81 -23.50
C TYR A 247 18.40 -6.87 -22.84
N ALA A 248 18.60 -6.74 -21.53
CA ALA A 248 19.38 -7.71 -20.75
C ALA A 248 18.81 -9.15 -20.82
N ASP A 249 17.53 -9.30 -21.14
CA ASP A 249 16.86 -10.58 -21.45
C ASP A 249 17.57 -11.35 -22.57
N CYS A 250 18.12 -10.62 -23.54
CA CYS A 250 18.76 -11.15 -24.73
C CYS A 250 20.25 -11.39 -24.55
N ARG A 251 20.82 -11.18 -23.35
CA ARG A 251 22.23 -11.45 -23.10
C ARG A 251 22.47 -12.97 -23.10
N PRO A 252 23.22 -13.52 -24.07
CA PRO A 252 23.47 -14.95 -24.11
C PRO A 252 24.37 -15.38 -22.94
N ALA A 253 24.17 -16.59 -22.45
CA ALA A 253 25.06 -17.18 -21.46
C ALA A 253 26.33 -17.70 -22.14
N VAL A 254 27.45 -17.00 -21.93
CA VAL A 254 28.78 -17.40 -22.42
C VAL A 254 29.69 -17.70 -21.24
N ALA A 255 30.49 -18.76 -21.34
CA ALA A 255 31.49 -19.09 -20.34
C ALA A 255 32.66 -18.09 -20.40
N SER A 256 33.03 -17.51 -19.25
CA SER A 256 34.11 -16.53 -19.15
C SER A 256 35.51 -17.15 -19.07
N GLN A 257 35.62 -18.42 -18.67
CA GLN A 257 36.89 -19.08 -18.43
C GLN A 257 37.63 -19.42 -19.73
N GLY A 258 38.91 -19.08 -19.79
CA GLY A 258 39.80 -19.45 -20.89
C GLY A 258 39.64 -18.65 -22.19
N LEU A 259 38.93 -17.52 -22.15
CA LEU A 259 38.76 -16.67 -23.34
C LEU A 259 40.05 -15.95 -23.77
N ILE A 260 40.96 -15.70 -22.83
CA ILE A 260 42.24 -15.05 -23.10
C ILE A 260 43.33 -15.65 -22.23
N SER A 261 44.54 -15.71 -22.78
CA SER A 261 45.74 -16.09 -22.05
C SER A 261 46.15 -14.98 -21.09
N GLU A 262 46.82 -15.36 -20.01
CA GLU A 262 47.25 -14.43 -18.98
C GLU A 262 48.78 -14.42 -18.79
N LYS A 263 49.31 -13.29 -18.36
CA LYS A 263 50.70 -13.14 -17.92
C LYS A 263 50.75 -12.44 -16.57
N GLN A 264 51.77 -12.76 -15.77
CA GLN A 264 51.99 -12.08 -14.50
C GLN A 264 52.49 -10.65 -14.76
N ALA A 265 51.78 -9.66 -14.23
CA ALA A 265 52.15 -8.24 -14.32
C ALA A 265 52.85 -7.73 -13.05
N LEU A 266 52.43 -8.26 -11.89
CA LEU A 266 52.97 -7.89 -10.59
C LEU A 266 53.11 -9.14 -9.71
N SER A 267 54.28 -9.35 -9.12
CA SER A 267 54.48 -10.34 -8.07
C SER A 267 54.14 -9.74 -6.71
N THR A 268 53.31 -10.41 -5.93
CA THR A 268 52.85 -9.93 -4.61
C THR A 268 53.57 -10.62 -3.45
N ALA A 269 54.54 -11.48 -3.73
CA ALA A 269 55.37 -12.16 -2.73
C ALA A 269 54.58 -12.85 -1.59
N GLY A 270 53.41 -13.42 -1.90
CA GLY A 270 52.54 -14.10 -0.94
C GLY A 270 51.35 -13.27 -0.44
N GLU A 271 51.29 -11.98 -0.79
CA GLU A 271 50.20 -11.09 -0.39
C GLU A 271 48.99 -11.18 -1.33
N ASP A 272 47.80 -11.19 -0.75
CA ASP A 272 46.54 -11.09 -1.48
C ASP A 272 46.00 -9.66 -1.42
N LEU A 273 46.11 -8.95 -2.54
CA LEU A 273 45.77 -7.52 -2.64
C LEU A 273 44.27 -7.24 -2.46
N VAL A 274 43.41 -8.26 -2.58
CA VAL A 274 41.96 -8.09 -2.42
C VAL A 274 41.40 -8.74 -1.15
N ALA A 275 42.28 -9.19 -0.24
CA ALA A 275 41.87 -9.71 1.07
C ALA A 275 41.21 -8.63 1.95
N VAL A 276 41.65 -7.37 1.84
CA VAL A 276 41.08 -6.23 2.58
C VAL A 276 40.62 -5.17 1.57
N VAL A 277 39.31 -5.11 1.36
CA VAL A 277 38.64 -4.15 0.45
C VAL A 277 37.44 -3.51 1.14
N PRO A 278 37.06 -2.27 0.74
CA PRO A 278 35.78 -1.66 1.09
C PRO A 278 34.59 -2.59 0.78
N ASP A 279 33.54 -2.53 1.60
CA ASP A 279 32.35 -3.36 1.39
C ASP A 279 31.64 -3.09 0.05
N ILE A 280 31.74 -1.86 -0.48
CA ILE A 280 31.16 -1.51 -1.78
C ILE A 280 31.77 -2.30 -2.94
N LEU A 281 33.03 -2.75 -2.82
CA LEU A 281 33.70 -3.60 -3.82
C LEU A 281 33.30 -5.08 -3.67
N LYS A 282 32.38 -5.42 -2.76
CA LYS A 282 31.87 -6.80 -2.58
C LYS A 282 30.44 -6.96 -3.10
N LEU A 283 29.84 -5.89 -3.61
CA LEU A 283 28.41 -5.86 -3.96
C LEU A 283 28.09 -6.52 -5.31
N PHE A 284 29.06 -6.53 -6.23
CA PHE A 284 28.88 -6.96 -7.61
C PHE A 284 29.94 -7.97 -8.03
N PRO A 285 29.63 -8.84 -9.01
CA PRO A 285 30.57 -9.85 -9.48
C PRO A 285 31.65 -9.25 -10.37
N TYR A 286 32.89 -9.71 -10.23
CA TYR A 286 34.01 -9.33 -11.08
C TYR A 286 34.28 -10.34 -12.21
N SER A 287 34.92 -9.87 -13.28
CA SER A 287 35.30 -10.67 -14.45
C SER A 287 36.56 -11.53 -14.25
N PHE A 288 37.23 -11.38 -13.11
CA PHE A 288 38.52 -12.02 -12.82
C PHE A 288 38.42 -12.94 -11.60
N SER A 289 39.31 -13.94 -11.55
CA SER A 289 39.37 -14.88 -10.43
C SER A 289 40.10 -14.25 -9.24
N SER A 290 39.52 -14.30 -8.05
CA SER A 290 40.13 -13.76 -6.83
C SER A 290 39.56 -14.34 -5.54
N SER A 291 40.03 -13.86 -4.39
CA SER A 291 39.51 -14.19 -3.06
C SER A 291 38.29 -13.35 -2.64
N LEU A 292 37.84 -12.41 -3.48
CA LEU A 292 36.62 -11.64 -3.22
C LEU A 292 35.39 -12.55 -3.07
N PRO A 293 34.38 -12.16 -2.28
CA PRO A 293 33.15 -12.91 -2.16
C PRO A 293 32.51 -13.19 -3.52
N VAL A 294 32.13 -14.44 -3.74
CA VAL A 294 31.47 -14.84 -5.00
C VAL A 294 30.05 -14.29 -5.03
N VAL A 295 29.82 -13.31 -5.91
CA VAL A 295 28.49 -12.78 -6.22
C VAL A 295 27.97 -13.46 -7.49
N SER A 296 26.70 -13.85 -7.51
CA SER A 296 26.10 -14.48 -8.68
C SER A 296 25.99 -13.49 -9.84
N ARG A 297 26.45 -13.91 -11.02
CA ARG A 297 26.20 -13.18 -12.27
C ARG A 297 24.72 -13.24 -12.69
N THR A 298 24.08 -14.38 -12.46
CA THR A 298 22.68 -14.58 -12.83
C THR A 298 21.76 -14.14 -11.69
N LEU A 299 20.77 -13.32 -12.01
CA LEU A 299 19.81 -12.75 -11.06
C LEU A 299 18.39 -13.09 -11.47
N ALA A 300 17.59 -13.52 -10.50
CA ALA A 300 16.16 -13.76 -10.71
C ALA A 300 15.43 -12.43 -10.93
N THR A 301 14.54 -12.42 -11.91
CA THR A 301 13.72 -11.26 -12.24
C THR A 301 12.48 -11.24 -11.33
N THR A 302 12.28 -10.17 -10.57
CA THR A 302 11.11 -10.00 -9.68
C THR A 302 9.96 -9.24 -10.34
N SER A 303 10.21 -8.66 -11.52
CA SER A 303 9.28 -7.92 -12.37
C SER A 303 9.23 -8.54 -13.76
N PRO A 304 8.12 -8.42 -14.50
CA PRO A 304 8.04 -8.85 -15.89
C PRO A 304 9.11 -8.16 -16.73
N THR A 305 9.76 -8.92 -17.61
CA THR A 305 10.68 -8.38 -18.60
C THR A 305 10.06 -8.43 -20.00
N ILE A 306 10.69 -7.78 -20.99
CA ILE A 306 10.21 -7.74 -22.38
C ILE A 306 9.96 -9.15 -22.94
N TYR A 307 10.87 -10.08 -22.64
CA TYR A 307 10.76 -11.48 -23.08
C TYR A 307 10.27 -12.44 -21.97
N ASN A 308 9.80 -11.91 -20.83
CA ASN A 308 9.30 -12.69 -19.68
C ASN A 308 10.26 -13.80 -19.20
N VAL A 309 11.56 -13.54 -19.27
CA VAL A 309 12.58 -14.45 -18.72
C VAL A 309 12.50 -14.47 -17.20
N LYS A 310 12.92 -15.58 -16.58
CA LYS A 310 12.90 -15.73 -15.10
C LYS A 310 14.18 -15.23 -14.43
N ALA A 311 15.23 -15.07 -15.22
CA ALA A 311 16.53 -14.62 -14.75
C ALA A 311 17.27 -13.93 -15.89
N VAL A 312 18.12 -12.97 -15.53
CA VAL A 312 19.00 -12.22 -16.43
C VAL A 312 20.44 -12.29 -15.95
N ASN A 313 21.39 -12.12 -16.86
CA ASN A 313 22.80 -12.05 -16.52
C ASN A 313 23.25 -10.59 -16.42
N GLN A 314 23.83 -10.21 -15.29
CA GLN A 314 24.46 -8.90 -15.15
C GLN A 314 25.84 -8.86 -15.80
N SER A 315 26.28 -7.66 -16.18
CA SER A 315 27.66 -7.38 -16.54
C SER A 315 28.61 -7.55 -15.35
N LEU A 316 29.85 -7.90 -15.64
CA LEU A 316 30.88 -8.17 -14.64
C LEU A 316 31.79 -6.96 -14.48
N PHE A 317 32.01 -6.54 -13.24
CA PHE A 317 32.98 -5.51 -12.92
C PHE A 317 34.39 -5.92 -13.30
N ARG A 318 35.21 -4.92 -13.61
CA ARG A 318 36.53 -5.12 -14.17
C ARG A 318 37.60 -4.70 -13.18
N GLY A 319 38.74 -5.36 -13.27
CA GLY A 319 39.97 -4.94 -12.63
C GLY A 319 40.97 -4.50 -13.70
N TYR A 320 41.78 -3.49 -13.40
CA TYR A 320 42.86 -3.05 -14.25
C TYR A 320 44.17 -2.95 -13.48
N TYR A 321 45.27 -3.31 -14.14
CA TYR A 321 46.62 -3.05 -13.66
C TYR A 321 47.47 -2.60 -14.84
N GLY A 322 48.13 -1.44 -14.72
CA GLY A 322 48.99 -0.97 -15.80
C GLY A 322 48.26 -0.68 -17.12
N GLY A 323 46.96 -0.37 -17.07
CA GLY A 323 46.14 -0.13 -18.26
C GLY A 323 45.59 -1.39 -18.92
N CYS A 324 45.89 -2.57 -18.37
CA CYS A 324 45.48 -3.87 -18.88
C CYS A 324 44.43 -4.50 -17.98
N ARG A 325 43.47 -5.25 -18.56
CA ARG A 325 42.47 -5.96 -17.77
C ARG A 325 43.12 -7.08 -16.97
N VAL A 326 42.64 -7.21 -15.74
CA VAL A 326 43.05 -8.26 -14.81
C VAL A 326 42.25 -9.52 -15.10
N THR A 327 42.93 -10.66 -15.07
CA THR A 327 42.34 -12.01 -15.27
C THR A 327 42.30 -12.80 -13.97
N THR A 328 43.34 -12.63 -13.14
CA THR A 328 43.50 -13.34 -11.87
C THR A 328 44.22 -12.45 -10.85
N VAL A 329 43.74 -12.43 -9.60
CA VAL A 329 44.44 -11.85 -8.43
C VAL A 329 44.50 -12.90 -7.34
N ASN A 330 45.71 -13.24 -6.91
CA ASN A 330 45.93 -14.19 -5.83
C ASN A 330 47.22 -13.86 -5.08
N THR A 331 47.63 -14.74 -4.16
CA THR A 331 48.85 -14.58 -3.36
C THR A 331 50.15 -14.64 -4.15
N THR A 332 50.12 -15.13 -5.40
CA THR A 332 51.31 -15.19 -6.27
C THR A 332 51.48 -13.89 -7.06
N GLY A 333 50.40 -13.18 -7.37
CA GLY A 333 50.48 -11.93 -8.11
C GLY A 333 49.17 -11.44 -8.70
N VAL A 334 49.31 -10.35 -9.48
CA VAL A 334 48.27 -9.83 -10.38
C VAL A 334 48.60 -10.27 -11.79
N PHE A 335 47.64 -10.93 -12.43
CA PHE A 335 47.73 -11.41 -13.80
C PHE A 335 46.84 -10.58 -14.70
N ILE A 336 47.36 -10.24 -15.88
CA ILE A 336 46.68 -9.44 -16.90
C ILE A 336 46.67 -10.19 -18.24
N GLU A 337 45.89 -9.69 -19.19
CA GLU A 337 45.88 -10.17 -20.58
C GLU A 337 47.30 -10.21 -21.17
N ASP A 338 47.67 -11.33 -21.79
CA ASP A 338 49.03 -11.57 -22.28
C ASP A 338 49.46 -10.63 -23.42
N THR A 339 48.51 -10.24 -24.27
CA THR A 339 48.72 -9.31 -25.40
C THR A 339 48.84 -7.84 -24.98
N CYS A 340 48.45 -7.47 -23.76
CA CYS A 340 48.38 -6.06 -23.36
C CYS A 340 49.72 -5.54 -22.77
N PRO A 341 50.32 -4.48 -23.33
CA PRO A 341 51.54 -3.88 -22.78
C PRO A 341 51.22 -2.98 -21.58
N VAL A 342 52.00 -3.12 -20.50
CA VAL A 342 51.83 -2.31 -19.28
C VAL A 342 52.25 -0.86 -19.52
N VAL A 343 51.32 0.06 -19.25
CA VAL A 343 51.52 1.51 -19.33
C VAL A 343 51.89 2.06 -17.96
N LYS A 344 53.03 2.77 -17.88
CA LYS A 344 53.57 3.30 -16.61
C LYS A 344 52.62 4.28 -15.91
N HIS A 345 51.87 5.09 -16.66
CA HIS A 345 50.87 6.00 -16.09
C HIS A 345 49.88 5.26 -15.18
N TRP A 346 49.28 4.18 -15.69
CA TRP A 346 48.30 3.38 -14.97
C TRP A 346 48.93 2.49 -13.89
N ALA A 347 50.15 1.98 -14.11
CA ALA A 347 50.84 1.11 -13.15
C ALA A 347 51.09 1.79 -11.79
N ASN A 348 51.21 3.13 -11.77
CA ASN A 348 51.41 3.89 -10.54
C ASN A 348 50.21 3.86 -9.58
N TYR A 349 49.00 3.56 -10.08
CA TYR A 349 47.80 3.40 -9.26
C TYR A 349 47.68 2.00 -8.65
N GLY A 350 48.55 1.05 -9.01
CA GLY A 350 48.46 -0.33 -8.55
C GLY A 350 47.28 -1.08 -9.15
N LEU A 351 46.68 -1.98 -8.37
CA LEU A 351 45.47 -2.71 -8.75
C LEU A 351 44.25 -1.80 -8.62
N MET A 352 43.63 -1.49 -9.75
CA MET A 352 42.42 -0.68 -9.86
C MET A 352 41.20 -1.60 -9.98
N LEU A 353 40.21 -1.44 -9.12
CA LEU A 353 38.97 -2.21 -9.10
C LEU A 353 37.80 -1.29 -9.41
N GLN A 354 36.98 -1.68 -10.39
CA GLN A 354 35.76 -0.93 -10.69
C GLN A 354 34.83 -0.88 -9.48
N ALA A 355 34.28 0.30 -9.20
CA ALA A 355 33.35 0.54 -8.11
C ALA A 355 31.92 0.75 -8.63
N PRO A 356 30.91 0.43 -7.80
CA PRO A 356 29.52 0.77 -8.13
C PRO A 356 29.26 2.28 -8.02
N ASP A 357 28.27 2.76 -8.76
CA ASP A 357 27.81 4.15 -8.66
C ASP A 357 26.76 4.27 -7.57
N ASP A 358 26.98 5.16 -6.61
CA ASP A 358 25.96 5.52 -5.61
C ASP A 358 25.16 6.72 -6.10
N ILE A 359 23.93 6.47 -6.53
CA ILE A 359 23.00 7.54 -6.91
C ILE A 359 21.84 7.53 -5.92
N PRO A 360 21.95 8.28 -4.81
CA PRO A 360 20.89 8.34 -3.83
C PRO A 360 19.71 9.14 -4.36
N VAL A 361 18.52 8.73 -3.94
CA VAL A 361 17.28 9.47 -4.20
C VAL A 361 16.62 9.81 -2.89
N CYS A 362 16.36 11.10 -2.66
CA CYS A 362 15.94 11.60 -1.35
C CYS A 362 14.53 12.19 -1.36
N THR A 363 13.92 12.34 -0.19
CA THR A 363 12.73 13.21 -0.03
C THR A 363 13.12 14.69 -0.16
N THR A 364 12.17 15.59 -0.38
CA THR A 364 12.46 17.03 -0.33
C THR A 364 12.66 17.54 1.10
N GLY A 365 13.41 18.63 1.28
CA GLY A 365 13.55 19.34 2.57
C GLY A 365 14.97 19.26 3.16
N SER A 366 15.16 19.87 4.32
CA SER A 366 16.46 19.91 5.03
C SER A 366 16.77 18.64 5.83
N ASP A 367 15.74 17.93 6.31
CA ASP A 367 15.84 16.63 6.98
C ASP A 367 15.48 15.50 6.01
N SER A 368 15.99 15.59 4.78
CA SER A 368 15.67 14.63 3.72
C SER A 368 16.25 13.27 4.01
N ILE A 369 15.43 12.25 3.78
CA ILE A 369 15.80 10.85 3.96
C ILE A 369 16.12 10.28 2.58
N CYS A 370 17.27 9.65 2.46
CA CYS A 370 17.78 9.14 1.20
C CYS A 370 17.70 7.62 1.11
N ILE A 371 17.38 7.14 -0.10
CA ILE A 371 17.57 5.76 -0.51
C ILE A 371 18.88 5.70 -1.27
N HIS A 372 19.89 5.05 -0.70
CA HIS A 372 21.16 4.77 -1.35
C HIS A 372 20.98 3.62 -2.33
N ASN A 373 21.34 3.86 -3.59
CA ASN A 373 21.25 2.86 -4.64
C ASN A 373 22.64 2.71 -5.25
N TYR A 374 23.31 1.63 -4.89
CA TYR A 374 24.57 1.23 -5.52
C TYR A 374 24.24 0.47 -6.79
N TYR A 375 24.42 1.12 -7.93
CA TYR A 375 24.21 0.54 -9.24
C TYR A 375 25.46 -0.19 -9.71
N ASN A 376 25.26 -1.28 -10.46
CA ASN A 376 26.29 -1.82 -11.31
C ASN A 376 26.67 -0.71 -12.29
N SER A 377 27.89 -0.19 -12.18
CA SER A 377 28.33 0.98 -12.91
C SER A 377 28.51 0.74 -14.41
N LEU A 378 28.37 -0.47 -14.95
CA LEU A 378 28.40 -0.72 -16.40
C LEU A 378 27.03 -0.44 -17.06
N TRP A 379 26.36 0.65 -16.67
CA TRP A 379 24.96 0.97 -17.02
C TRP A 379 24.55 0.49 -18.41
N GLU A 380 23.45 -0.26 -18.50
CA GLU A 380 22.97 -0.85 -19.77
C GLU A 380 21.59 -0.29 -20.07
N TRP A 381 21.39 0.31 -21.23
CA TRP A 381 20.13 0.99 -21.53
C TRP A 381 19.60 0.76 -22.93
N VAL A 382 18.31 1.03 -23.07
CA VAL A 382 17.64 1.15 -24.36
C VAL A 382 17.79 2.58 -24.85
N THR A 383 18.33 2.74 -26.05
CA THR A 383 18.52 4.03 -26.70
C THR A 383 17.34 4.33 -27.62
N GLY A 384 16.80 5.54 -27.52
CA GLY A 384 15.72 6.00 -28.38
C GLY A 384 15.87 7.46 -28.79
N THR A 385 14.96 7.90 -29.64
CA THR A 385 14.75 9.32 -29.94
C THR A 385 13.36 9.72 -29.47
N ASP A 386 13.20 10.94 -28.96
CA ASP A 386 11.90 11.50 -28.58
C ASP A 386 11.62 12.79 -29.39
N SER A 387 10.52 13.49 -29.07
CA SER A 387 10.14 14.72 -29.76
C SER A 387 11.10 15.89 -29.55
N THR A 388 12.11 15.75 -28.67
CA THR A 388 13.08 16.79 -28.35
C THR A 388 14.23 16.75 -29.36
N PRO A 389 14.43 17.81 -30.16
CA PRO A 389 15.49 17.82 -31.18
C PRO A 389 16.87 17.59 -30.57
N GLY A 390 17.63 16.66 -31.14
CA GLY A 390 19.00 16.35 -30.71
C GLY A 390 19.10 15.54 -29.40
N ARG A 391 17.98 15.12 -28.81
CA ARG A 391 17.98 14.30 -27.60
C ARG A 391 18.14 12.82 -27.93
N ALA A 392 19.09 12.17 -27.25
CA ALA A 392 19.17 10.72 -27.16
C ALA A 392 18.49 10.29 -25.85
N LEU A 393 17.41 9.52 -25.94
CA LEU A 393 16.71 8.96 -24.80
C LEU A 393 17.45 7.73 -24.28
N MET A 394 17.59 7.64 -22.96
CA MET A 394 18.30 6.55 -22.28
C MET A 394 17.38 5.96 -21.19
N LYS A 395 16.96 4.71 -21.36
CA LYS A 395 16.19 3.97 -20.35
C LYS A 395 17.03 2.84 -19.77
N ILE A 396 17.65 3.08 -18.62
CA ILE A 396 18.63 2.17 -18.03
C ILE A 396 17.93 0.97 -17.39
N SER A 397 18.38 -0.22 -17.75
CA SER A 397 18.13 -1.46 -17.03
C SER A 397 19.14 -1.58 -15.90
N VAL A 398 18.65 -1.70 -14.67
CA VAL A 398 19.46 -1.49 -13.48
C VAL A 398 19.62 -2.76 -12.68
N PHE A 399 20.86 -3.07 -12.38
CA PHE A 399 21.26 -4.00 -11.32
C PHE A 399 21.71 -3.15 -10.14
N ARG A 400 21.07 -3.31 -8.98
CA ARG A 400 21.39 -2.46 -7.83
C ARG A 400 21.29 -3.18 -6.51
N ASN A 401 22.15 -2.78 -5.59
CA ASN A 401 21.92 -2.98 -4.17
C ASN A 401 21.33 -1.70 -3.57
N ARG A 402 20.35 -1.85 -2.67
CA ARG A 402 19.52 -0.77 -2.16
C ARG A 402 19.35 -0.85 -0.66
N TYR A 403 19.49 0.30 -0.01
CA TYR A 403 19.09 0.52 1.38
C TYR A 403 18.77 2.01 1.59
N ALA A 404 18.26 2.34 2.77
CA ALA A 404 17.89 3.70 3.15
C ALA A 404 18.66 4.15 4.38
N ASP A 405 18.67 5.47 4.60
CA ASP A 405 19.02 6.03 5.90
C ASP A 405 18.12 5.44 7.00
N THR A 406 18.69 5.29 8.21
CA THR A 406 17.94 4.75 9.34
C THR A 406 16.89 5.75 9.80
N VAL A 407 15.62 5.34 9.70
CA VAL A 407 14.46 6.13 10.16
C VAL A 407 13.66 5.30 11.15
N ALA A 408 13.48 5.85 12.36
CA ALA A 408 12.68 5.21 13.38
C ALA A 408 11.20 5.12 12.98
N LEU A 409 10.58 3.98 13.23
CA LEU A 409 9.16 3.78 12.96
C LEU A 409 8.31 4.41 14.07
N SER A 410 7.34 5.25 13.71
CA SER A 410 6.31 5.69 14.65
C SER A 410 5.32 4.56 14.93
N VAL A 411 5.24 4.10 16.18
CA VAL A 411 4.31 3.03 16.62
C VAL A 411 2.87 3.52 16.82
N LEU A 412 2.61 4.81 16.57
CA LEU A 412 1.33 5.46 16.84
C LEU A 412 0.14 4.71 16.19
N PRO A 413 0.17 4.33 14.90
CA PRO A 413 -0.96 3.61 14.30
C PRO A 413 -1.28 2.27 14.98
N GLY A 414 -0.27 1.47 15.32
CA GLY A 414 -0.47 0.22 16.06
C GLY A 414 -1.06 0.46 17.45
N MET A 415 -0.62 1.51 18.15
CA MET A 415 -1.16 1.89 19.46
C MET A 415 -2.61 2.37 19.38
N VAL A 416 -2.99 3.10 18.32
CA VAL A 416 -4.38 3.50 18.09
C VAL A 416 -5.26 2.29 17.80
N VAL A 417 -4.79 1.32 17.00
CA VAL A 417 -5.51 0.06 16.80
C VAL A 417 -5.70 -0.68 18.11
N LEU A 418 -4.65 -0.79 18.94
CA LEU A 418 -4.75 -1.40 20.27
C LEU A 418 -5.81 -0.72 21.12
N GLN A 419 -5.82 0.62 21.18
CA GLN A 419 -6.82 1.39 21.92
C GLN A 419 -8.24 1.14 21.39
N MET A 420 -8.42 1.14 20.07
CA MET A 420 -9.73 0.86 19.46
C MET A 420 -10.25 -0.54 19.81
N LEU A 421 -9.37 -1.55 19.79
CA LEU A 421 -9.72 -2.92 20.15
C LEU A 421 -10.02 -3.07 21.65
N LEU A 422 -9.18 -2.52 22.53
CA LEU A 422 -9.40 -2.54 23.98
C LEU A 422 -10.72 -1.87 24.38
N MET A 423 -11.00 -0.69 23.81
CA MET A 423 -12.28 -0.02 24.03
C MET A 423 -13.47 -0.86 23.53
N GLY A 424 -13.29 -1.60 22.43
CA GLY A 424 -14.28 -2.54 21.92
C GLY A 424 -14.54 -3.69 22.88
N ILE A 425 -13.49 -4.31 23.42
CA ILE A 425 -13.58 -5.43 24.36
C ILE A 425 -14.21 -4.98 25.68
N ILE A 426 -13.77 -3.85 26.24
CA ILE A 426 -14.33 -3.28 27.49
C ILE A 426 -15.82 -3.00 27.30
N SER A 427 -16.21 -2.42 26.16
CA SER A 427 -17.61 -2.15 25.86
C SER A 427 -18.42 -3.45 25.80
N LEU A 428 -17.91 -4.49 25.14
CA LEU A 428 -18.57 -5.81 25.10
C LEU A 428 -18.70 -6.43 26.50
N TYR A 429 -17.66 -6.36 27.33
CA TYR A 429 -17.63 -6.94 28.69
C TYR A 429 -18.61 -6.24 29.64
N GLN A 430 -18.63 -4.90 29.65
CA GLN A 430 -19.56 -4.11 30.47
C GLN A 430 -21.02 -4.52 30.22
N ILE A 431 -21.34 -4.90 28.97
CA ILE A 431 -22.70 -5.21 28.56
C ILE A 431 -23.04 -6.71 28.72
N MET A 432 -22.08 -7.62 28.59
CA MET A 432 -22.30 -9.06 28.87
C MET A 432 -22.69 -9.34 30.33
N SER A 433 -22.39 -8.43 31.26
CA SER A 433 -22.88 -8.52 32.64
C SER A 433 -24.40 -8.35 32.75
N HIS A 434 -25.07 -7.80 31.73
CA HIS A 434 -26.52 -7.59 31.67
C HIS A 434 -27.20 -8.68 30.82
N LYS A 435 -27.73 -9.72 31.46
CA LYS A 435 -28.19 -11.01 30.88
C LYS A 435 -29.31 -10.98 29.82
N GLN A 436 -29.75 -9.84 29.27
CA GLN A 436 -30.99 -9.79 28.46
C GLN A 436 -30.97 -9.18 27.06
N SER A 437 -29.89 -8.56 26.54
CA SER A 437 -29.95 -8.13 25.13
C SER A 437 -28.58 -7.98 24.46
N VAL A 438 -28.29 -8.91 23.53
CA VAL A 438 -27.16 -8.86 22.57
C VAL A 438 -27.26 -7.65 21.63
N LEU A 439 -28.45 -7.05 21.52
CA LEU A 439 -28.73 -5.91 20.66
C LEU A 439 -28.40 -4.58 21.35
N LEU A 440 -28.65 -4.48 22.67
CA LEU A 440 -28.25 -3.35 23.51
C LEU A 440 -26.72 -3.21 23.61
N THR A 441 -26.02 -4.35 23.49
CA THR A 441 -24.56 -4.47 23.37
C THR A 441 -24.02 -3.71 22.17
N GLN A 442 -24.72 -3.79 21.04
CA GLN A 442 -24.32 -3.12 19.81
C GLN A 442 -24.59 -1.61 19.88
N ILE A 443 -25.61 -1.18 20.63
CA ILE A 443 -26.09 0.21 20.67
C ILE A 443 -25.39 1.06 21.74
N TRP A 444 -25.04 0.48 22.89
CA TRP A 444 -24.30 1.21 23.93
C TRP A 444 -22.81 1.33 23.57
N ALA A 445 -22.22 0.28 22.99
CA ALA A 445 -20.92 0.35 22.31
C ALA A 445 -20.93 1.40 21.18
N TYR A 446 -22.03 1.48 20.42
CA TYR A 446 -22.21 2.44 19.33
C TYR A 446 -22.05 3.90 19.77
N ARG A 447 -22.52 4.32 20.95
CA ARG A 447 -22.41 5.73 21.40
C ARG A 447 -21.11 6.07 22.13
N CYS A 448 -20.56 5.16 22.96
CA CYS A 448 -19.30 5.42 23.66
C CYS A 448 -18.08 5.34 22.73
N GLN A 449 -18.14 4.55 21.65
CA GLN A 449 -17.01 4.35 20.73
C GLN A 449 -17.00 5.34 19.55
N ASN A 450 -18.14 5.91 19.11
CA ASN A 450 -18.24 6.74 17.89
C ASN A 450 -18.41 8.26 18.07
N GLY A 451 -18.56 8.78 19.29
CA GLY A 451 -18.88 10.21 19.45
C GLY A 451 -17.67 11.15 19.42
N ARG A 452 -16.74 10.96 20.37
CA ARG A 452 -15.62 11.88 20.61
C ARG A 452 -14.25 11.27 20.28
N MET A 453 -14.05 10.00 20.60
CA MET A 453 -12.75 9.34 20.37
C MET A 453 -12.45 9.08 18.89
N GLN A 454 -13.47 8.84 18.05
CA GLN A 454 -13.26 8.66 16.61
C GLN A 454 -12.64 9.89 15.93
N VAL A 455 -12.99 11.09 16.38
CA VAL A 455 -12.39 12.32 15.87
C VAL A 455 -10.90 12.38 16.24
N VAL A 456 -10.56 11.97 17.47
CA VAL A 456 -9.17 11.91 17.95
C VAL A 456 -8.37 10.87 17.17
N TYR A 457 -8.89 9.65 17.00
CA TYR A 457 -8.23 8.60 16.21
C TYR A 457 -8.02 9.04 14.76
N LEU A 458 -9.03 9.63 14.13
CA LEU A 458 -8.91 10.15 12.78
C LEU A 458 -7.85 11.26 12.72
N ALA A 459 -7.84 12.20 13.66
CA ALA A 459 -6.84 13.27 13.69
C ALA A 459 -5.42 12.73 13.87
N GLN A 460 -5.20 11.80 14.82
CA GLN A 460 -3.90 11.17 15.06
C GLN A 460 -3.35 10.48 13.82
N ILE A 461 -4.18 9.69 13.14
CA ILE A 461 -3.75 8.95 11.95
C ILE A 461 -3.63 9.86 10.72
N THR A 462 -4.50 10.85 10.59
CA THR A 462 -4.37 11.86 9.52
C THR A 462 -3.06 12.61 9.67
N TYR A 463 -2.70 13.03 10.89
CA TYR A 463 -1.42 13.65 11.17
C TYR A 463 -0.24 12.73 10.81
N HIS A 464 -0.29 11.46 11.25
CA HIS A 464 0.74 10.47 10.92
C HIS A 464 0.90 10.27 9.41
N LEU A 465 -0.20 10.14 8.67
CA LEU A 465 -0.20 9.98 7.22
C LEU A 465 0.32 11.22 6.51
N ILE A 466 -0.04 12.43 6.97
CA ILE A 466 0.43 13.67 6.37
C ILE A 466 1.94 13.81 6.55
N TYR A 467 2.43 13.62 7.77
CA TYR A 467 3.84 13.80 8.11
C TYR A 467 4.75 12.75 7.47
N ASN A 468 4.33 11.49 7.42
CA ASN A 468 5.13 10.39 6.86
C ASN A 468 4.76 10.05 5.40
N SER A 469 3.94 10.87 4.74
CA SER A 469 3.47 10.63 3.37
C SER A 469 4.63 10.37 2.41
N ASP A 470 5.63 11.25 2.42
CA ASP A 470 6.76 11.17 1.50
C ASP A 470 7.62 9.93 1.77
N LEU A 471 7.77 9.53 3.03
CA LEU A 471 8.49 8.30 3.38
C LEU A 471 7.78 7.05 2.89
N TYR A 472 6.45 7.01 3.00
CA TYR A 472 5.68 5.90 2.42
C TYR A 472 5.79 5.89 0.89
N TYR A 473 5.71 7.05 0.23
CA TYR A 473 5.86 7.12 -1.22
C TYR A 473 7.25 6.71 -1.67
N VAL A 474 8.31 7.28 -1.10
CA VAL A 474 9.69 6.89 -1.42
C VAL A 474 9.89 5.41 -1.17
N GLY A 475 9.39 4.89 -0.04
CA GLY A 475 9.42 3.46 0.26
C GLY A 475 8.72 2.57 -0.77
N LEU A 476 7.55 2.99 -1.28
CA LEU A 476 6.80 2.25 -2.31
C LEU A 476 7.45 2.37 -3.70
N VAL A 477 7.84 3.58 -4.10
CA VAL A 477 8.52 3.87 -5.36
C VAL A 477 9.82 3.09 -5.48
N THR A 478 10.55 2.97 -4.37
CA THR A 478 11.84 2.28 -4.29
C THR A 478 11.72 0.88 -3.69
N GLY A 479 10.54 0.34 -3.38
CA GLY A 479 10.44 -0.98 -2.73
C GLY A 479 11.37 -1.17 -1.51
N THR A 480 11.50 -0.15 -0.65
CA THR A 480 12.37 -0.18 0.56
C THR A 480 11.57 -0.29 1.86
N LEU A 481 10.25 -0.53 1.79
CA LEU A 481 9.45 -0.67 2.99
C LEU A 481 9.79 -1.95 3.76
N THR A 482 10.00 -1.79 5.07
CA THR A 482 10.10 -2.91 6.01
C THR A 482 8.75 -3.57 6.25
N VAL A 483 8.76 -4.77 6.84
CA VAL A 483 7.52 -5.47 7.23
C VAL A 483 6.77 -4.66 8.28
N GLU A 484 7.50 -4.02 9.20
CA GLU A 484 6.96 -3.16 10.23
C GLU A 484 6.30 -1.91 9.64
N SER A 485 6.91 -1.29 8.62
CA SER A 485 6.34 -0.14 7.91
C SER A 485 5.09 -0.51 7.11
N VAL A 486 5.07 -1.68 6.48
CA VAL A 486 3.88 -2.24 5.82
C VAL A 486 2.74 -2.45 6.83
N ALA A 487 3.04 -3.01 8.01
CA ALA A 487 2.05 -3.14 9.08
C ALA A 487 1.55 -1.76 9.54
N ASN A 488 2.45 -0.79 9.65
CA ASN A 488 2.14 0.57 10.07
C ASN A 488 1.18 1.28 9.11
N LEU A 489 1.44 1.17 7.80
CA LEU A 489 0.58 1.72 6.76
C LEU A 489 -0.78 1.00 6.72
N THR A 490 -0.79 -0.32 6.93
CA THR A 490 -2.02 -1.11 7.03
C THR A 490 -2.89 -0.66 8.21
N PHE A 491 -2.29 -0.47 9.39
CA PHE A 491 -2.99 0.05 10.57
C PHE A 491 -3.51 1.46 10.33
N SER A 492 -2.72 2.32 9.70
CA SER A 492 -3.13 3.68 9.34
C SER A 492 -4.34 3.65 8.41
N PHE A 493 -4.32 2.82 7.37
CA PHE A 493 -5.45 2.65 6.47
C PHE A 493 -6.72 2.18 7.21
N PHE A 494 -6.60 1.15 8.05
CA PHE A 494 -7.74 0.62 8.80
C PHE A 494 -8.36 1.69 9.72
N VAL A 495 -7.55 2.34 10.56
CA VAL A 495 -8.05 3.33 11.52
C VAL A 495 -8.64 4.53 10.80
N PHE A 496 -7.97 5.03 9.76
CA PHE A 496 -8.46 6.14 8.96
C PHE A 496 -9.80 5.79 8.31
N SER A 497 -9.83 4.69 7.55
CA SER A 497 -11.02 4.25 6.81
C SER A 497 -12.21 4.03 7.76
N TYR A 498 -11.98 3.30 8.84
CA TYR A 498 -13.00 3.01 9.84
C TYR A 498 -13.53 4.29 10.49
N SER A 499 -12.67 5.19 10.94
CA SER A 499 -13.09 6.41 11.65
C SER A 499 -13.73 7.42 10.72
N PHE A 500 -13.15 7.63 9.54
CA PHE A 500 -13.64 8.57 8.53
C PHE A 500 -15.05 8.23 8.05
N ILE A 501 -15.30 6.98 7.65
CA ILE A 501 -16.60 6.57 7.12
C ILE A 501 -17.67 6.54 8.21
N ASN A 502 -17.33 6.13 9.43
CA ASN A 502 -18.26 6.20 10.56
C ASN A 502 -18.66 7.65 10.89
N LEU A 503 -17.71 8.59 10.86
CA LEU A 503 -17.99 10.01 11.07
C LEU A 503 -18.79 10.62 9.93
N ALA A 504 -18.47 10.28 8.68
CA ALA A 504 -19.20 10.74 7.50
C ALA A 504 -20.66 10.28 7.53
N LYS A 505 -20.91 9.01 7.85
CA LYS A 505 -22.28 8.48 8.02
C LYS A 505 -22.99 9.16 9.20
N ALA A 506 -22.31 9.36 10.33
CA ALA A 506 -22.90 10.05 11.49
C ALA A 506 -23.32 11.51 11.20
N ARG A 507 -22.59 12.21 10.32
CA ARG A 507 -22.90 13.60 9.93
C ARG A 507 -23.91 13.72 8.79
N SER A 508 -24.22 12.65 8.06
CA SER A 508 -25.19 12.65 6.96
C SER A 508 -26.66 12.85 7.39
N GLY A 509 -26.93 13.19 8.65
CA GLY A 509 -28.28 13.49 9.17
C GLY A 509 -29.15 12.25 9.41
N GLU A 510 -28.77 11.09 8.87
CA GLU A 510 -29.33 9.80 9.27
C GLU A 510 -28.69 9.35 10.60
N GLN A 511 -29.11 9.95 11.73
CA GLN A 511 -28.96 9.33 13.07
C GLN A 511 -29.85 8.08 13.23
N GLN A 512 -30.17 7.41 12.12
CA GLN A 512 -30.84 6.12 12.10
C GLN A 512 -29.77 5.07 12.38
N LEU A 513 -30.06 4.14 13.28
CA LEU A 513 -29.19 3.02 13.60
C LEU A 513 -29.22 2.04 12.40
N ASP A 514 -28.56 2.39 11.28
CA ASP A 514 -28.52 1.58 10.05
C ASP A 514 -27.66 0.33 10.29
N ARG A 515 -28.28 -0.62 11.00
CA ARG A 515 -27.70 -1.88 11.44
C ARG A 515 -27.18 -2.70 10.26
N TYR A 516 -27.86 -2.63 9.12
CA TYR A 516 -27.47 -3.36 7.91
C TYR A 516 -26.19 -2.78 7.31
N PHE A 517 -26.08 -1.46 7.18
CA PHE A 517 -24.83 -0.83 6.74
C PHE A 517 -23.70 -1.13 7.69
N ARG A 518 -23.89 -0.90 9.00
CA ARG A 518 -22.81 -1.04 9.97
C ARG A 518 -22.29 -2.47 10.07
N LEU A 519 -23.18 -3.47 10.12
CA LEU A 519 -22.76 -4.87 10.15
C LEU A 519 -21.99 -5.26 8.89
N THR A 520 -22.43 -4.75 7.74
CA THR A 520 -21.76 -4.94 6.45
C THR A 520 -20.38 -4.27 6.46
N TRP A 521 -20.30 -3.02 6.91
CA TRP A 521 -19.06 -2.24 7.00
C TRP A 521 -18.04 -2.89 7.92
N GLU A 522 -18.44 -3.31 9.12
CA GLU A 522 -17.55 -3.97 10.08
C GLU A 522 -17.01 -5.31 9.55
N THR A 523 -17.86 -6.08 8.85
CA THR A 523 -17.44 -7.33 8.21
C THR A 523 -16.50 -7.06 7.03
N MET A 524 -16.81 -6.07 6.20
CA MET A 524 -15.98 -5.66 5.07
C MET A 524 -14.62 -5.15 5.52
N GLN A 525 -14.52 -4.44 6.65
CA GLN A 525 -13.26 -3.92 7.16
C GLN A 525 -12.23 -5.02 7.44
N ILE A 526 -12.65 -6.19 7.93
CA ILE A 526 -11.73 -7.34 8.10
C ILE A 526 -11.13 -7.73 6.74
N ILE A 527 -11.99 -7.91 5.73
CA ILE A 527 -11.58 -8.31 4.38
C ILE A 527 -10.69 -7.24 3.75
N ILE A 528 -11.07 -5.97 3.88
CA ILE A 528 -10.33 -4.83 3.34
C ILE A 528 -8.95 -4.74 3.98
N THR A 529 -8.86 -4.77 5.31
CA THR A 529 -7.56 -4.68 6.01
C THR A 529 -6.65 -5.84 5.65
N THR A 530 -7.15 -7.07 5.60
CA THR A 530 -6.37 -8.24 5.15
C THR A 530 -5.92 -8.09 3.69
N SER A 531 -6.79 -7.58 2.81
CA SER A 531 -6.45 -7.34 1.41
C SER A 531 -5.38 -6.27 1.25
N VAL A 532 -5.49 -5.15 1.97
CA VAL A 532 -4.49 -4.07 1.98
C VAL A 532 -3.15 -4.59 2.49
N ALA A 533 -3.15 -5.35 3.59
CA ALA A 533 -1.93 -5.97 4.11
C ALA A 533 -1.26 -6.89 3.09
N ALA A 534 -2.05 -7.76 2.44
CA ALA A 534 -1.56 -8.70 1.43
C ALA A 534 -0.98 -7.97 0.20
N VAL A 535 -1.68 -6.94 -0.29
CA VAL A 535 -1.22 -6.13 -1.43
C VAL A 535 0.07 -5.42 -1.07
N LEU A 536 0.12 -4.68 0.04
CA LEU A 536 1.31 -3.95 0.48
C LEU A 536 2.49 -4.88 0.72
N TYR A 537 2.27 -6.04 1.34
CA TYR A 537 3.33 -7.03 1.56
C TYR A 537 3.88 -7.59 0.23
N SER A 538 3.01 -7.84 -0.76
CA SER A 538 3.42 -8.37 -2.06
C SER A 538 4.25 -7.39 -2.92
N VAL A 539 4.11 -6.09 -2.68
CA VAL A 539 4.79 -5.02 -3.43
C VAL A 539 5.92 -4.36 -2.64
N ARG A 540 6.13 -4.70 -1.37
CA ARG A 540 7.07 -3.99 -0.48
C ARG A 540 8.51 -3.91 -0.98
N SER A 541 8.95 -4.93 -1.73
CA SER A 541 10.29 -5.06 -2.31
C SER A 541 10.28 -4.93 -3.83
N LYS A 542 9.20 -4.38 -4.40
CA LYS A 542 9.06 -4.08 -5.82
C LYS A 542 9.11 -2.56 -5.99
N SER A 543 9.88 -2.08 -6.95
CA SER A 543 9.89 -0.65 -7.29
C SER A 543 8.57 -0.30 -7.98
N LEU A 544 7.71 0.48 -7.32
CA LEU A 544 6.48 1.01 -7.91
C LEU A 544 6.72 2.40 -8.52
N SER A 545 7.68 2.49 -9.44
CA SER A 545 8.15 3.77 -9.98
C SER A 545 7.08 4.54 -10.76
N TRP A 546 6.05 3.87 -11.29
CA TRP A 546 4.87 4.49 -11.88
C TRP A 546 4.16 5.49 -10.94
N ILE A 547 4.27 5.32 -9.62
CA ILE A 547 3.70 6.27 -8.64
C ILE A 547 4.26 7.67 -8.88
N VAL A 548 5.53 7.77 -9.28
CA VAL A 548 6.17 9.05 -9.62
C VAL A 548 5.47 9.64 -10.83
N ASP A 549 5.31 8.91 -11.92
CA ASP A 549 4.71 9.44 -13.15
C ASP A 549 3.28 9.99 -12.95
N TYR A 550 2.48 9.38 -12.07
CA TYR A 550 1.11 9.80 -11.80
C TYR A 550 0.97 10.82 -10.67
N ASN A 551 1.82 10.75 -9.64
CA ASN A 551 1.66 11.49 -8.39
C ASN A 551 2.86 12.36 -8.02
N GLY A 552 3.83 12.54 -8.90
CA GLY A 552 5.02 13.33 -8.58
C GLY A 552 5.94 13.51 -9.76
N GLN A 553 7.19 13.86 -9.44
CA GLN A 553 8.29 13.96 -10.39
C GLN A 553 9.59 13.60 -9.67
N LEU A 554 10.49 12.90 -10.36
CA LEU A 554 11.88 12.78 -9.94
C LEU A 554 12.62 14.03 -10.41
N LEU A 555 13.08 14.84 -9.47
CA LEU A 555 13.84 16.05 -9.74
C LEU A 555 15.33 15.76 -9.62
N ARG A 556 16.11 16.27 -10.57
CA ARG A 556 17.57 16.22 -10.55
C ARG A 556 18.12 17.61 -10.28
N LYS A 557 19.19 17.71 -9.49
CA LYS A 557 19.84 18.98 -9.12
C LYS A 557 20.32 19.81 -10.32
N THR A 558 20.63 19.14 -11.43
CA THR A 558 20.99 19.75 -12.72
C THR A 558 19.82 20.52 -13.38
N THR A 559 18.58 20.26 -12.97
CA THR A 559 17.38 20.93 -13.47
C THR A 559 17.02 22.16 -12.62
N THR A 560 16.33 23.14 -13.21
CA THR A 560 15.90 24.37 -12.52
C THR A 560 15.01 24.09 -11.31
N LEU A 561 14.07 23.14 -11.42
CA LEU A 561 13.23 22.73 -10.30
C LEU A 561 14.02 21.97 -9.23
N GLY A 562 14.90 21.03 -9.63
CA GLY A 562 15.68 20.25 -8.66
C GLY A 562 16.62 21.12 -7.84
N LYS A 563 17.25 22.14 -8.43
CA LYS A 563 18.06 23.13 -7.69
C LYS A 563 17.28 23.85 -6.59
N LYS A 564 15.96 24.02 -6.77
CA LYS A 564 15.08 24.67 -5.78
C LYS A 564 14.65 23.72 -4.66
N TYR A 565 14.33 22.47 -4.98
CA TYR A 565 13.65 21.55 -4.05
C TYR A 565 14.54 20.47 -3.46
N CYS A 566 15.59 20.02 -4.16
CA CYS A 566 16.45 18.92 -3.70
C CYS A 566 17.53 19.35 -2.71
N GLY A 567 17.63 20.64 -2.39
CA GLY A 567 18.62 21.16 -1.44
C GLY A 567 20.05 20.81 -1.88
N LEU A 568 20.78 20.08 -1.04
CA LEU A 568 22.15 19.65 -1.32
C LEU A 568 22.24 18.33 -2.11
N HIS A 569 21.13 17.59 -2.21
CA HIS A 569 21.09 16.25 -2.82
C HIS A 569 21.03 16.29 -4.34
N ASP A 570 21.63 15.29 -4.99
CA ASP A 570 21.70 15.21 -6.45
C ASP A 570 20.35 14.88 -7.10
N SER A 571 19.49 14.14 -6.39
CA SER A 571 18.12 13.89 -6.82
C SER A 571 17.14 13.80 -5.66
N CYS A 572 15.88 14.17 -5.92
CA CYS A 572 14.81 14.09 -4.94
C CYS A 572 13.44 13.84 -5.58
N PHE A 573 12.55 13.21 -4.81
CA PHE A 573 11.15 13.03 -5.20
C PHE A 573 10.29 14.20 -4.73
N LEU A 574 9.60 14.84 -5.67
CA LEU A 574 8.55 15.80 -5.36
C LEU A 574 7.18 15.16 -5.59
N MET A 575 6.45 14.88 -4.50
CA MET A 575 5.11 14.29 -4.55
C MET A 575 4.04 15.39 -4.54
N ASN A 576 3.02 15.23 -5.39
CA ASN A 576 1.95 16.22 -5.57
C ASN A 576 0.76 15.99 -4.63
N ILE A 577 0.34 14.74 -4.43
CA ILE A 577 -0.81 14.38 -3.59
C ILE A 577 -0.35 13.63 -2.34
N ASN A 578 -0.71 14.17 -1.18
CA ASN A 578 -0.44 13.54 0.11
C ASN A 578 -1.20 12.21 0.28
N LEU A 579 -0.56 11.23 0.90
CA LEU A 579 -1.11 9.90 1.11
C LEU A 579 -2.45 9.91 1.88
N ALA A 580 -2.66 10.85 2.80
CA ALA A 580 -3.92 10.99 3.52
C ALA A 580 -5.11 11.25 2.57
N VAL A 581 -4.91 12.00 1.49
CA VAL A 581 -5.93 12.27 0.47
C VAL A 581 -6.24 10.99 -0.31
N VAL A 582 -5.21 10.24 -0.71
CA VAL A 582 -5.36 8.95 -1.41
C VAL A 582 -6.16 7.97 -0.55
N VAL A 583 -5.81 7.84 0.74
CA VAL A 583 -6.53 6.98 1.69
C VAL A 583 -7.99 7.44 1.87
N ALA A 584 -8.26 8.75 1.89
CA ALA A 584 -9.61 9.28 1.98
C ALA A 584 -10.47 8.96 0.75
N VAL A 585 -9.91 9.09 -0.46
CA VAL A 585 -10.60 8.74 -1.71
C VAL A 585 -10.93 7.25 -1.74
N ILE A 586 -9.95 6.38 -1.47
CA ILE A 586 -10.15 4.93 -1.43
C ILE A 586 -11.20 4.55 -0.37
N SER A 587 -11.12 5.14 0.82
CA SER A 587 -12.08 4.90 1.90
C SER A 587 -13.50 5.30 1.51
N THR A 588 -13.65 6.43 0.81
CA THR A 588 -14.96 6.90 0.33
C THR A 588 -15.57 5.92 -0.67
N VAL A 589 -14.78 5.45 -1.64
CA VAL A 589 -15.23 4.45 -2.62
C VAL A 589 -15.67 3.16 -1.90
N LEU A 590 -14.88 2.66 -0.96
CA LEU A 590 -15.22 1.48 -0.17
C LEU A 590 -16.48 1.68 0.68
N GLY A 591 -16.67 2.87 1.26
CA GLY A 591 -17.89 3.24 1.98
C GLY A 591 -19.13 3.23 1.10
N LEU A 592 -19.03 3.73 -0.15
CA LEU A 592 -20.11 3.67 -1.14
C LEU A 592 -20.45 2.24 -1.56
N VAL A 593 -19.43 1.37 -1.72
CA VAL A 593 -19.65 -0.06 -1.98
C VAL A 593 -20.38 -0.72 -0.82
N ALA A 594 -20.01 -0.40 0.43
CA ALA A 594 -20.67 -0.92 1.62
C ALA A 594 -22.13 -0.45 1.74
N LEU A 595 -22.41 0.82 1.42
CA LEU A 595 -23.79 1.37 1.34
C LEU A 595 -24.62 0.66 0.28
N SER A 596 -24.02 0.40 -0.89
CA SER A 596 -24.70 -0.32 -1.97
C SER A 596 -25.00 -1.77 -1.55
N ALA A 597 -24.02 -2.46 -0.99
CA ALA A 597 -24.17 -3.82 -0.50
C ALA A 597 -25.24 -3.92 0.60
N SER A 598 -25.27 -2.98 1.54
CA SER A 598 -26.28 -2.96 2.60
C SER A 598 -27.68 -2.72 2.05
N PHE A 599 -27.84 -1.84 1.06
CA PHE A 599 -29.11 -1.63 0.35
C PHE A 599 -29.62 -2.91 -0.35
N PHE A 600 -28.73 -3.65 -1.02
CA PHE A 600 -29.11 -4.93 -1.65
C PHE A 600 -29.52 -5.99 -0.63
N VAL A 601 -28.81 -6.06 0.50
CA VAL A 601 -29.17 -6.94 1.62
C VAL A 601 -30.57 -6.56 2.13
N GLN A 602 -30.81 -5.29 2.46
CA GLN A 602 -32.12 -4.81 2.92
C GLN A 602 -33.24 -5.15 1.91
N LYS A 603 -33.04 -4.88 0.61
CA LYS A 603 -34.04 -5.13 -0.43
C LYS A 603 -34.37 -6.61 -0.61
N ARG A 604 -33.38 -7.51 -0.51
CA ARG A 604 -33.61 -8.98 -0.60
C ARG A 604 -34.30 -9.54 0.65
N TYR A 605 -34.01 -9.03 1.84
CA TYR A 605 -34.65 -9.48 3.08
C TYR A 605 -36.04 -8.87 3.31
N GLY A 606 -36.25 -7.60 2.96
CA GLY A 606 -37.57 -6.95 3.02
C GLY A 606 -38.61 -7.67 2.17
N LYS A 607 -38.23 -8.15 0.97
CA LYS A 607 -39.09 -8.99 0.12
C LYS A 607 -39.48 -10.32 0.78
N LYS A 608 -38.54 -10.98 1.48
CA LYS A 608 -38.80 -12.24 2.22
C LYS A 608 -39.64 -12.05 3.48
N LEU A 609 -39.61 -10.87 4.12
CA LEU A 609 -40.42 -10.57 5.30
C LEU A 609 -41.88 -10.24 4.91
N GLY A 610 -42.06 -9.50 3.82
CA GLY A 610 -43.39 -9.21 3.24
C GLY A 610 -44.12 -10.49 2.78
N ASP A 611 -43.41 -11.41 2.13
CA ASP A 611 -43.97 -12.71 1.73
C ASP A 611 -44.32 -13.62 2.93
N LYS A 612 -43.63 -13.46 4.07
CA LYS A 612 -43.96 -14.17 5.31
C LYS A 612 -45.17 -13.55 6.00
N GLN A 613 -45.27 -12.22 6.11
CA GLN A 613 -46.45 -11.56 6.68
C GLN A 613 -47.73 -11.82 5.87
N ALA A 614 -47.63 -11.86 4.54
CA ALA A 614 -48.76 -12.25 3.68
C ALA A 614 -49.20 -13.71 3.91
N LYS A 615 -48.26 -14.63 4.18
CA LYS A 615 -48.57 -16.03 4.52
C LYS A 615 -49.09 -16.22 5.95
N THR A 616 -48.67 -15.41 6.93
CA THR A 616 -49.21 -15.47 8.30
C THR A 616 -50.60 -14.85 8.41
N ALA A 617 -50.90 -13.79 7.66
CA ALA A 617 -52.24 -13.20 7.58
C ALA A 617 -53.27 -14.12 6.88
N SER A 618 -52.80 -15.01 6.00
CA SER A 618 -53.64 -16.03 5.37
C SER A 618 -53.95 -17.24 6.28
N ASN A 619 -53.20 -17.44 7.38
CA ASN A 619 -53.28 -18.66 8.20
C ASN A 619 -53.65 -18.44 9.67
N SER A 620 -54.22 -17.28 10.03
CA SER A 620 -54.85 -17.06 11.34
C SER A 620 -56.38 -16.98 11.22
N SER A 621 -57.01 -18.07 10.79
CA SER A 621 -58.44 -18.30 11.04
C SER A 621 -58.70 -19.72 11.54
N THR A 622 -57.89 -20.20 12.48
CA THR A 622 -58.28 -21.36 13.29
C THR A 622 -59.36 -20.90 14.25
N LYS A 623 -60.62 -21.08 13.83
CA LYS A 623 -61.83 -20.83 14.61
C LYS A 623 -61.77 -21.66 15.90
N VAL A 624 -61.63 -21.01 17.05
CA VAL A 624 -62.03 -21.60 18.33
C VAL A 624 -63.49 -21.20 18.56
N ALA A 625 -64.38 -22.18 18.48
CA ALA A 625 -65.80 -21.99 18.75
C ALA A 625 -66.02 -21.83 20.26
N ILE A 626 -66.49 -20.66 20.69
CA ILE A 626 -67.04 -20.45 22.03
C ILE A 626 -68.55 -20.65 21.92
N GLN A 627 -69.06 -21.72 22.52
CA GLN A 627 -70.49 -22.04 22.56
C GLN A 627 -71.15 -21.26 23.70
N ALA A 628 -71.83 -20.15 23.37
CA ALA A 628 -72.69 -19.45 24.31
C ALA A 628 -74.13 -20.00 24.19
N LYS A 629 -74.69 -20.45 25.32
CA LYS A 629 -76.12 -20.72 25.47
C LYS A 629 -76.87 -19.38 25.49
N GLY A 630 -77.86 -19.23 24.60
CA GLY A 630 -78.92 -18.22 24.74
C GLY A 630 -79.00 -17.19 23.62
N ALA A 631 -80.04 -17.35 22.80
CA ALA A 631 -80.73 -16.37 21.95
C ALA A 631 -79.97 -15.61 20.83
N ASN A 632 -80.43 -15.92 19.61
CA ASN A 632 -80.38 -15.17 18.34
C ASN A 632 -79.10 -15.19 17.49
N ARG A 633 -79.21 -15.95 16.38
CA ARG A 633 -78.35 -16.00 15.20
C ARG A 633 -78.34 -14.67 14.45
N TYR A 634 -77.17 -14.19 14.06
CA TYR A 634 -77.01 -13.42 12.83
C TYR A 634 -75.77 -13.89 12.06
N ILE A 635 -75.99 -14.24 10.79
CA ILE A 635 -74.99 -14.52 9.77
C ILE A 635 -74.84 -13.24 8.96
N VAL A 636 -73.62 -12.74 8.75
CA VAL A 636 -73.35 -11.80 7.65
C VAL A 636 -72.19 -12.32 6.81
N HIS A 637 -72.52 -12.52 5.53
CA HIS A 637 -71.67 -13.02 4.46
C HIS A 637 -70.58 -12.01 4.07
N ASN A 638 -69.43 -12.56 3.66
CA ASN A 638 -68.37 -11.85 2.97
C ASN A 638 -68.61 -11.97 1.46
N SER A 639 -68.66 -10.85 0.72
CA SER A 639 -68.57 -10.89 -0.74
C SER A 639 -67.77 -9.70 -1.27
N LYS A 640 -66.59 -10.00 -1.82
CA LYS A 640 -65.89 -9.18 -2.80
C LYS A 640 -66.67 -9.20 -4.13
N SER A 641 -66.93 -8.05 -4.74
CA SER A 641 -66.47 -7.72 -6.11
C SER A 641 -67.12 -6.45 -6.68
N ALA A 642 -66.30 -5.67 -7.39
CA ALA A 642 -66.59 -4.95 -8.65
C ALA A 642 -67.22 -3.53 -8.66
N SER A 643 -66.47 -2.67 -9.36
CA SER A 643 -66.81 -1.58 -10.30
C SER A 643 -67.49 -0.28 -9.86
N LEU A 644 -66.72 0.80 -10.06
CA LEU A 644 -67.06 2.10 -10.69
C LEU A 644 -68.55 2.42 -10.94
N THR A 645 -69.04 3.54 -10.38
CA THR A 645 -69.59 4.67 -11.17
C THR A 645 -69.63 5.96 -10.33
N LYS A 646 -69.23 7.08 -10.96
CA LYS A 646 -69.42 8.46 -10.49
C LYS A 646 -70.89 8.86 -10.61
N LEU A 647 -71.42 9.59 -9.63
CA LEU A 647 -72.48 10.58 -9.84
C LEU A 647 -72.28 11.75 -8.86
N PHE A 648 -72.23 12.94 -9.45
CA PHE A 648 -72.17 14.24 -8.80
C PHE A 648 -73.43 14.50 -7.98
N ASP A 649 -73.31 15.15 -6.82
CA ASP A 649 -74.01 16.43 -6.66
C ASP A 649 -73.39 17.36 -5.62
N LYS A 650 -73.41 18.65 -5.97
CA LYS A 650 -72.86 19.80 -5.24
C LYS A 650 -73.90 20.34 -4.26
N LYS A 651 -73.51 20.62 -3.01
CA LYS A 651 -73.76 21.95 -2.41
C LYS A 651 -72.88 22.21 -1.19
N ASN A 652 -72.32 23.40 -1.19
CA ASN A 652 -71.41 23.97 -0.20
C ASN A 652 -72.09 24.13 1.16
N GLU A 653 -71.36 23.81 2.24
CA GLU A 653 -71.30 24.68 3.42
C GLU A 653 -70.02 24.42 4.23
N THR A 654 -69.44 25.52 4.69
CA THR A 654 -68.10 25.72 5.24
C THR A 654 -67.95 25.08 6.64
N LYS A 655 -66.88 24.30 6.88
CA LYS A 655 -66.29 24.10 8.22
C LYS A 655 -64.90 23.45 8.15
N GLU A 656 -63.96 24.00 8.91
CA GLU A 656 -62.66 23.41 9.24
C GLU A 656 -62.80 21.97 9.77
N LEU A 657 -61.99 21.02 9.27
CA LEU A 657 -61.18 20.09 10.08
C LEU A 657 -60.43 19.08 9.19
N THR A 658 -59.20 18.82 9.62
CA THR A 658 -58.33 17.63 9.44
C THR A 658 -58.93 16.37 8.79
N GLY A 659 -58.16 15.78 7.87
CA GLY A 659 -58.44 14.49 7.23
C GLY A 659 -57.16 13.69 6.97
N GLU A 660 -56.38 13.43 8.02
CA GLU A 660 -55.42 12.32 8.06
C GLU A 660 -56.20 11.01 8.16
N ASP A 661 -55.80 10.04 7.35
CA ASP A 661 -56.19 8.64 7.39
C ASP A 661 -55.96 8.07 8.80
N LYS A 662 -57.02 8.06 9.62
CA LYS A 662 -57.00 7.47 10.97
C LYS A 662 -56.91 5.95 10.85
N THR A 663 -55.71 5.46 10.59
CA THR A 663 -55.26 4.28 11.33
C THR A 663 -55.11 4.76 12.77
N THR A 664 -55.98 4.34 13.69
CA THR A 664 -55.86 4.66 15.12
C THR A 664 -54.40 4.44 15.55
N PRO A 665 -53.67 5.49 16.00
CA PRO A 665 -52.30 5.31 16.43
C PRO A 665 -52.29 4.32 17.59
N SER A 666 -51.41 3.32 17.53
CA SER A 666 -51.13 2.45 18.67
C SER A 666 -50.89 3.34 19.90
N PRO A 667 -51.54 3.06 21.05
CA PRO A 667 -51.38 3.92 22.22
C PRO A 667 -49.90 4.01 22.58
N LEU A 668 -49.37 5.24 22.63
CA LEU A 668 -48.02 5.53 23.10
C LEU A 668 -47.84 4.94 24.49
N THR A 669 -46.65 4.43 24.78
CA THR A 669 -46.36 4.02 26.15
C THR A 669 -46.30 5.26 27.05
N THR A 670 -46.50 5.07 28.36
CA THR A 670 -46.36 6.17 29.33
C THR A 670 -44.99 6.84 29.25
N PHE A 671 -43.94 6.11 28.88
CA PHE A 671 -42.60 6.65 28.68
C PHE A 671 -42.48 7.48 27.39
N GLU A 672 -43.02 7.00 26.27
CA GLU A 672 -43.01 7.75 25.01
C GLU A 672 -43.84 9.04 25.10
N GLU A 673 -44.95 8.99 25.82
CA GLU A 673 -45.84 10.12 26.04
C GLU A 673 -45.23 11.17 26.98
N HIS A 674 -44.68 10.76 28.13
CA HIS A 674 -44.25 11.69 29.18
C HIS A 674 -42.76 12.05 29.15
N CYS A 675 -41.90 11.22 28.55
CA CYS A 675 -40.45 11.47 28.49
C CYS A 675 -39.94 11.82 27.09
N LEU A 676 -40.53 11.27 26.02
CA LEU A 676 -40.09 11.52 24.64
C LEU A 676 -40.99 12.48 23.86
N GLY A 677 -42.24 12.66 24.29
CA GLY A 677 -43.26 13.47 23.61
C GLY A 677 -43.59 13.00 22.18
N SER A 678 -43.12 11.81 21.78
CA SER A 678 -43.28 11.26 20.43
C SER A 678 -42.99 9.75 20.42
N PRO A 679 -43.51 9.00 19.44
CA PRO A 679 -43.26 7.56 19.35
C PRO A 679 -41.77 7.26 19.15
N PHE A 680 -41.28 6.19 19.78
CA PHE A 680 -39.88 5.78 19.72
C PHE A 680 -39.37 5.59 18.28
N THR A 681 -40.24 5.16 17.36
CA THR A 681 -39.97 5.03 15.91
C THR A 681 -39.57 6.32 15.21
N ARG A 682 -39.94 7.48 15.76
CA ARG A 682 -39.53 8.79 15.25
C ARG A 682 -38.05 9.06 15.50
N LEU A 683 -37.52 8.56 16.62
CA LEU A 683 -36.12 8.69 17.02
C LEU A 683 -35.28 7.51 16.51
N PHE A 684 -35.86 6.31 16.43
CA PHE A 684 -35.19 5.06 16.04
C PHE A 684 -36.07 4.20 15.11
N LYS A 685 -35.89 4.33 13.78
CA LYS A 685 -36.52 3.44 12.79
C LYS A 685 -35.90 2.04 12.81
N ASP A 686 -36.68 1.00 12.50
CA ASP A 686 -36.28 -0.43 12.52
C ASP A 686 -35.91 -1.02 13.89
N CYS A 687 -36.37 -0.39 15.00
CA CYS A 687 -36.18 -0.89 16.37
C CYS A 687 -37.49 -1.38 17.03
N ASP A 688 -38.59 -1.44 16.26
CA ASP A 688 -39.92 -1.83 16.76
C ASP A 688 -39.99 -3.26 17.32
N ASP A 689 -39.07 -4.13 16.87
CA ASP A 689 -39.01 -5.52 17.29
C ASP A 689 -38.59 -5.70 18.76
N PHE A 690 -38.00 -4.66 19.38
CA PHE A 690 -37.65 -4.68 20.80
C PHE A 690 -38.04 -3.40 21.56
N ALA A 691 -38.48 -2.34 20.88
CA ALA A 691 -38.83 -1.06 21.52
C ALA A 691 -39.96 -1.21 22.55
N CYS A 692 -40.93 -2.07 22.23
CA CYS A 692 -42.12 -2.30 23.03
C CYS A 692 -42.34 -3.80 23.26
N VAL A 693 -42.66 -4.16 24.50
CA VAL A 693 -43.08 -5.52 24.88
C VAL A 693 -44.56 -5.50 25.27
N GLN A 694 -45.32 -6.51 24.84
CA GLN A 694 -46.68 -6.71 25.33
C GLN A 694 -46.64 -7.48 26.64
N TYR A 695 -47.17 -6.87 27.70
CA TYR A 695 -47.30 -7.51 29.01
C TYR A 695 -48.71 -7.26 29.56
N MET A 696 -49.42 -8.35 29.89
CA MET A 696 -50.81 -8.32 30.37
C MET A 696 -51.76 -7.46 29.52
N GLY A 697 -51.65 -7.54 28.19
CA GLY A 697 -52.51 -6.80 27.25
C GLY A 697 -52.18 -5.30 27.13
N LYS A 698 -51.10 -4.81 27.74
CA LYS A 698 -50.61 -3.44 27.60
C LYS A 698 -49.23 -3.41 26.93
N THR A 699 -49.02 -2.39 26.10
CA THR A 699 -47.74 -2.12 25.45
C THR A 699 -46.85 -1.34 26.43
N CYS A 700 -45.70 -1.92 26.79
CA CYS A 700 -44.73 -1.30 27.69
C CYS A 700 -43.41 -1.06 26.96
N THR A 701 -42.76 0.09 27.22
CA THR A 701 -41.41 0.33 26.70
C THR A 701 -40.44 -0.62 27.37
N SER A 702 -39.59 -1.25 26.57
CA SER A 702 -38.57 -2.14 27.09
C SER A 702 -37.48 -1.35 27.83
N VAL A 703 -36.81 -2.00 28.80
CA VAL A 703 -35.67 -1.39 29.50
C VAL A 703 -34.58 -1.00 28.50
N GLU A 704 -34.47 -1.78 27.43
CA GLU A 704 -33.61 -1.55 26.29
C GLU A 704 -33.90 -0.20 25.60
N ALA A 705 -35.16 0.07 25.26
CA ALA A 705 -35.55 1.34 24.64
C ALA A 705 -35.37 2.55 25.58
N LEU A 706 -35.60 2.36 26.88
CA LEU A 706 -35.42 3.41 27.89
C LEU A 706 -33.94 3.84 28.01
N LEU A 707 -33.02 2.88 28.05
CA LEU A 707 -31.56 3.14 28.06
C LEU A 707 -31.09 3.82 26.77
N LEU A 708 -31.67 3.43 25.63
CA LEU A 708 -31.39 3.98 24.29
C LEU A 708 -31.67 5.49 24.20
N THR A 709 -32.69 5.95 24.90
CA THR A 709 -33.06 7.36 24.96
C THR A 709 -32.25 8.17 25.97
N GLY A 710 -31.28 7.55 26.66
CA GLY A 710 -30.43 8.22 27.64
C GLY A 710 -31.11 8.38 29.00
N TYR A 711 -32.07 7.54 29.33
CA TYR A 711 -32.73 7.48 30.62
C TYR A 711 -32.31 6.22 31.40
N LEU A 712 -32.31 6.29 32.72
CA LEU A 712 -31.91 5.23 33.65
C LEU A 712 -33.07 4.95 34.61
N PHE A 713 -33.23 3.68 34.96
CA PHE A 713 -34.18 3.25 35.97
C PHE A 713 -33.47 3.12 37.32
N TYR A 714 -33.93 3.85 38.34
CA TYR A 714 -33.42 3.72 39.71
C TYR A 714 -34.58 3.74 40.70
N GLY A 715 -34.77 2.63 41.42
CA GLY A 715 -35.92 2.46 42.32
C GLY A 715 -37.25 2.39 41.55
N GLN A 716 -38.16 3.32 41.81
CA GLN A 716 -39.45 3.45 41.12
C GLN A 716 -39.49 4.57 40.08
N HIS A 717 -38.36 5.24 39.83
CA HIS A 717 -38.30 6.45 39.01
C HIS A 717 -37.35 6.30 37.81
N VAL A 718 -37.66 7.06 36.76
CA VAL A 718 -36.88 7.17 35.53
C VAL A 718 -36.14 8.51 35.56
N TYR A 719 -34.81 8.47 35.43
CA TYR A 719 -33.95 9.65 35.46
C TYR A 719 -33.24 9.82 34.12
N GLN A 720 -32.97 11.06 33.71
CA GLN A 720 -32.07 11.29 32.57
C GLN A 720 -30.63 11.00 33.01
N ALA A 721 -29.88 10.25 32.20
CA ALA A 721 -28.54 9.76 32.56
C ALA A 721 -27.56 10.90 32.89
N GLY A 722 -27.68 12.05 32.23
CA GLY A 722 -26.89 13.25 32.55
C GLY A 722 -27.15 13.79 33.96
N SER A 723 -28.41 13.78 34.41
CA SER A 723 -28.81 14.22 35.75
C SER A 723 -28.31 13.29 36.85
N VAL A 724 -28.23 11.98 36.58
CA VAL A 724 -27.69 10.98 37.53
C VAL A 724 -26.18 11.12 37.68
N VAL A 725 -25.45 11.39 36.59
CA VAL A 725 -24.01 11.66 36.63
C VAL A 725 -23.71 12.96 37.37
N LEU A 726 -24.52 14.00 37.18
CA LEU A 726 -24.44 15.25 37.96
C LEU A 726 -24.72 15.01 39.45
N LEU A 727 -25.70 14.18 39.80
CA LEU A 727 -26.00 13.78 41.18
C LEU A 727 -24.86 12.96 41.83
N LEU A 728 -24.18 12.12 41.05
CA LEU A 728 -23.02 11.34 41.52
C LEU A 728 -21.77 12.21 41.66
N LEU A 729 -21.52 13.14 40.72
CA LEU A 729 -20.46 14.14 40.82
C LEU A 729 -20.67 15.10 42.00
N ALA A 730 -21.92 15.52 42.25
CA ALA A 730 -22.27 16.35 43.41
C ALA A 730 -22.03 15.65 44.76
N ARG A 731 -21.95 14.31 44.80
CA ARG A 731 -21.56 13.54 45.99
C ARG A 731 -20.04 13.43 46.18
N LEU A 732 -19.26 13.65 45.12
CA LEU A 732 -17.78 13.60 45.14
C LEU A 732 -17.12 14.97 45.33
N ILE A 733 -17.87 16.07 45.14
CA ILE A 733 -17.36 17.44 45.24
C ILE A 733 -17.73 18.07 46.60
N PRO A 734 -16.79 18.72 47.32
CA PRO A 734 -17.07 19.38 48.59
C PRO A 734 -18.18 20.44 48.47
N ARG A 735 -19.14 20.46 49.41
CA ARG A 735 -20.33 21.35 49.41
C ARG A 735 -20.04 22.85 49.24
N LYS A 736 -18.81 23.32 49.47
CA LYS A 736 -18.40 24.72 49.27
C LYS A 736 -18.28 25.15 47.80
N LEU A 737 -18.09 24.21 46.87
CA LEU A 737 -17.96 24.50 45.42
C LEU A 737 -19.30 24.44 44.66
N LEU A 738 -20.35 23.87 45.25
CA LEU A 738 -21.66 23.68 44.61
C LEU A 738 -22.59 24.91 44.70
N ARG A 739 -22.18 25.99 45.39
CA ARG A 739 -23.03 27.18 45.58
C ARG A 739 -23.10 28.12 44.37
N THR A 740 -22.37 27.83 43.29
CA THR A 740 -22.27 28.68 42.09
C THR A 740 -22.90 28.09 40.82
N PHE A 741 -23.52 26.92 40.88
CA PHE A 741 -24.09 26.24 39.69
C PHE A 741 -25.57 25.83 39.86
N ASN A 742 -26.41 26.72 40.39
CA ASN A 742 -27.86 26.60 40.26
C ASN A 742 -28.36 27.65 39.25
N CYS A 743 -28.64 27.20 38.03
CA CYS A 743 -29.71 27.68 37.15
C CYS A 743 -30.31 26.46 36.48
#